data_AF-A0A7W1CLI0-F1
#
_entry.id   AF-A0A7W1CLI0-F1
#
_cell.length_a   1.000
_cell.length_b   1.000
_cell.length_c   1.000
_cell.angle_alpha   90.00
_cell.angle_beta   90.00
_cell.angle_gamma   90.00
#
_symmetry.space_group_name_H-M   'P 1'
#
loop_
_entity.id
_entity.type
_entity.pdbx_description
1 polymer ?
#
loop_
_entity_poly.entity_id
_entity_poly.type
_entity_poly.pdbx_seq_one_letter_code
_entity_poly.pdbx_strand_id
1 'polypeptide(L)'
;MSRGQRAAQAAAPSATIAGPPDWYRDAVIYELHVRAFADSNGDGVGDFTGLTQRLDYLAELGITAVWLLPFYPSPLRDDGYDIADYATVHPDYGDLRSFKRFLAAAHERNIRVITELVINHTSDQHAWFQRARKAKPGTVERDFYVWSDHPDRYADARIIFSDFESSNWTWDGQAESYFWHRFYSHQPDLNYDSPAVETAVFAVLDQWLEMGVDGLRLDAIPYLHEEEGTNCENLPQTHDVLKRLRARMDAKYPGTMLLAEANQWPEDAAAYFGAGDECHMNFHFPVMPRLFMAVRLEQRTPIVDIMEQTPEPPPGGQWAMFLRNHDELTLEMVTDEERDLMLRAYASDVEMRINLGIRRRLAPLLGNDRRKIELLNALLFSLPGTPVLYYGDEIGMGDNVYLGDRNGVRTPMQWSADRNGGFSQANPHRLYMPLITEQGYHYESVNVETQAANPASLLSWMKQLIALRKRHRVLGRGATTFLDPDNHHVLAFVRSLDGERPLLCVANLSRLAQQVELDLREFTGAAPIELFGQNRFAPIGERAYPLTLAPYGFFWFELDSGETVADGGGPPHLAGTWEEVLRRRAPLGRALARWLPGRRWFAGKGAIVRDVGVEDIVALDGTVALIIVRTAFTEGDDQRYSVPVLRTSEGRGVELDNMYPGALIASLDDGALVDAMVAPEGASVVAGAALRRRTRRGRTAVAEGQPRRTGLSKLAADPRDAHPMSVEQSNSSVLIASRVIAKLIRQLTTGESPDITLPLHLRANGFAHVPGVAGTLDVRLDGEPAAATVVVVHDAVHNDTDLWEWSQDVLTREVERLVSEPDANGEEAATMVVTELLATRTAEMHQALAGGAAGFEPERFTLLWQRS
;
A
#
# COMPACT_ATOMS: atom_id res chain seq x y z
N MET A 1 12.69 -66.45 -2.13
CA MET A 1 11.38 -66.56 -1.46
C MET A 1 11.58 -66.01 -0.05
N SER A 2 11.18 -64.80 0.31
CA SER A 2 9.80 -64.34 0.48
C SER A 2 9.74 -62.80 0.46
N ARG A 3 8.72 -62.26 -0.20
CA ARG A 3 8.29 -60.85 -0.21
C ARG A 3 7.48 -60.57 1.06
N GLY A 4 7.50 -59.34 1.57
CA GLY A 4 6.45 -58.90 2.50
C GLY A 4 6.72 -57.58 3.22
N GLN A 5 6.07 -56.52 2.73
CA GLN A 5 5.62 -55.33 3.49
C GLN A 5 6.68 -54.32 3.97
N ARG A 6 7.11 -53.44 3.05
CA ARG A 6 7.20 -52.00 3.36
C ARG A 6 5.97 -51.35 2.75
N ALA A 7 5.03 -50.97 3.61
CA ALA A 7 3.93 -50.10 3.21
C ALA A 7 4.51 -48.79 2.70
N ALA A 8 4.12 -48.39 1.49
CA ALA A 8 4.36 -47.06 0.98
C ALA A 8 3.67 -46.07 1.93
N GLN A 9 4.43 -45.26 2.65
CA GLN A 9 3.94 -44.00 3.18
C GLN A 9 3.54 -43.17 1.97
N ALA A 10 2.24 -43.03 1.74
CA ALA A 10 1.71 -41.98 0.88
C ALA A 10 2.28 -40.65 1.39
N ALA A 11 2.92 -39.89 0.49
CA ALA A 11 3.31 -38.53 0.77
C ALA A 11 2.07 -37.76 1.26
N ALA A 12 2.19 -37.07 2.40
CA ALA A 12 1.15 -36.18 2.86
C ALA A 12 0.85 -35.14 1.75
N PRO A 13 -0.42 -34.74 1.54
CA PRO A 13 -0.74 -33.69 0.58
C PRO A 13 0.11 -32.46 0.88
N SER A 14 0.62 -31.83 -0.18
CA SER A 14 1.28 -30.53 -0.13
C SER A 14 0.48 -29.59 0.76
N ALA A 15 1.15 -28.84 1.63
CA ALA A 15 0.50 -27.91 2.55
C ALA A 15 -0.15 -26.78 1.74
N THR A 16 -1.42 -26.94 1.37
CA THR A 16 -2.21 -25.90 0.74
C THR A 16 -2.33 -24.72 1.71
N ILE A 17 -2.15 -23.49 1.20
CA ILE A 17 -2.28 -22.28 2.01
C ILE A 17 -3.72 -22.21 2.55
N ALA A 18 -3.90 -22.34 3.86
CA ALA A 18 -5.20 -22.20 4.50
C ALA A 18 -5.73 -20.76 4.29
N GLY A 19 -6.92 -20.63 3.71
CA GLY A 19 -7.53 -19.33 3.44
C GLY A 19 -8.97 -19.46 2.94
N PRO A 20 -9.69 -18.34 2.80
CA PRO A 20 -11.02 -18.35 2.23
C PRO A 20 -10.97 -18.82 0.76
N PRO A 21 -12.03 -19.50 0.27
CA PRO A 21 -12.07 -20.03 -1.09
C PRO A 21 -11.97 -18.94 -2.17
N ASP A 22 -12.31 -17.69 -1.85
CA ASP A 22 -12.29 -16.54 -2.75
C ASP A 22 -11.05 -15.64 -2.56
N TRP A 23 -9.93 -16.24 -2.15
CA TRP A 23 -8.66 -15.55 -1.86
C TRP A 23 -8.18 -14.63 -2.99
N TYR A 24 -8.51 -14.96 -4.24
CA TYR A 24 -8.10 -14.25 -5.44
C TYR A 24 -8.67 -12.82 -5.50
N ARG A 25 -9.73 -12.51 -4.75
CA ARG A 25 -10.32 -11.16 -4.66
C ARG A 25 -9.47 -10.18 -3.85
N ASP A 26 -8.65 -10.70 -2.93
CA ASP A 26 -7.76 -9.91 -2.08
C ASP A 26 -6.29 -10.01 -2.52
N ALA A 27 -6.02 -10.72 -3.61
CA ALA A 27 -4.67 -10.96 -4.07
C ALA A 27 -4.02 -9.71 -4.69
N VAL A 28 -2.69 -9.74 -4.76
CA VAL A 28 -1.88 -8.95 -5.69
C VAL A 28 -1.08 -9.97 -6.49
N ILE A 29 -1.40 -10.06 -7.78
CA ILE A 29 -0.84 -11.07 -8.69
C ILE A 29 0.40 -10.47 -9.36
N TYR A 30 1.45 -11.27 -9.53
CA TYR A 30 2.67 -10.88 -10.22
C TYR A 30 2.94 -11.84 -11.37
N GLU A 31 2.82 -11.33 -12.58
CA GLU A 31 3.08 -12.04 -13.83
C GLU A 31 4.59 -12.07 -14.11
N LEU A 32 5.16 -13.27 -14.26
CA LEU A 32 6.57 -13.44 -14.59
C LEU A 32 6.81 -14.65 -15.49
N HIS A 33 7.91 -14.59 -16.25
CA HIS A 33 8.44 -15.73 -16.99
C HIS A 33 9.63 -16.33 -16.22
N VAL A 34 9.60 -17.64 -15.92
CA VAL A 34 10.71 -18.36 -15.28
C VAL A 34 12.05 -18.10 -16.00
N ARG A 35 12.03 -18.15 -17.34
CA ARG A 35 13.17 -17.90 -18.23
C ARG A 35 13.82 -16.52 -18.05
N ALA A 36 13.04 -15.52 -17.66
CA ALA A 36 13.44 -14.13 -17.60
C ALA A 36 13.82 -13.64 -16.20
N PHE A 37 13.50 -14.40 -15.15
CA PHE A 37 13.52 -13.87 -13.80
C PHE A 37 14.87 -14.00 -13.11
N ALA A 38 15.46 -15.20 -13.02
CA ALA A 38 16.80 -15.39 -12.44
C ALA A 38 17.42 -16.73 -12.89
N ASP A 39 18.68 -16.68 -13.33
CA ASP A 39 19.49 -17.85 -13.71
C ASP A 39 20.37 -18.27 -12.53
N SER A 40 20.19 -19.50 -12.04
CA SER A 40 20.95 -20.03 -10.90
C SER A 40 22.18 -20.86 -11.28
N ASN A 41 22.27 -21.30 -12.53
CA ASN A 41 23.26 -22.27 -12.98
C ASN A 41 24.32 -21.66 -13.93
N GLY A 42 24.10 -20.43 -14.41
CA GLY A 42 25.00 -19.67 -15.27
C GLY A 42 24.99 -20.08 -16.74
N ASP A 43 23.91 -20.70 -17.23
CA ASP A 43 23.77 -21.09 -18.63
C ASP A 43 23.21 -19.98 -19.55
N GLY A 44 22.67 -18.91 -18.94
CA GLY A 44 22.08 -17.75 -19.60
C GLY A 44 20.54 -17.76 -19.62
N VAL A 45 19.90 -18.75 -18.99
CA VAL A 45 18.44 -18.94 -18.98
C VAL A 45 17.94 -19.00 -17.54
N GLY A 46 16.85 -18.30 -17.25
CA GLY A 46 16.23 -18.33 -15.91
C GLY A 46 15.59 -19.68 -15.60
N ASP A 47 15.64 -20.11 -14.35
CA ASP A 47 15.24 -21.45 -13.94
C ASP A 47 14.46 -21.45 -12.59
N PHE A 48 13.80 -22.55 -12.25
CA PHE A 48 12.99 -22.64 -11.01
C PHE A 48 13.81 -22.50 -9.73
N THR A 49 15.09 -22.89 -9.74
CA THR A 49 15.96 -22.71 -8.57
C THR A 49 16.30 -21.23 -8.39
N GLY A 50 16.59 -20.51 -9.48
CA GLY A 50 16.78 -19.07 -9.48
C GLY A 50 15.53 -18.32 -9.03
N LEU A 51 14.35 -18.68 -9.57
CA LEU A 51 13.08 -18.11 -9.14
C LEU A 51 12.82 -18.35 -7.65
N THR A 52 13.11 -19.55 -7.13
CA THR A 52 12.98 -19.86 -5.70
C THR A 52 13.85 -18.94 -4.83
N GLN A 53 15.07 -18.62 -5.27
CA GLN A 53 15.98 -17.71 -4.55
C GLN A 53 15.48 -16.25 -4.51
N ARG A 54 14.53 -15.88 -5.39
CA ARG A 54 13.95 -14.53 -5.47
C ARG A 54 12.55 -14.43 -4.86
N LEU A 55 12.04 -15.49 -4.22
CA LEU A 55 10.74 -15.44 -3.54
C LEU A 55 10.71 -14.45 -2.37
N ASP A 56 11.83 -14.23 -1.68
CA ASP A 56 11.91 -13.24 -0.60
C ASP A 56 11.67 -11.81 -1.12
N TYR A 57 12.19 -11.50 -2.32
CA TYR A 57 11.92 -10.22 -2.99
C TYR A 57 10.42 -10.02 -3.27
N LEU A 58 9.75 -11.05 -3.79
CA LEU A 58 8.32 -10.99 -4.09
C LEU A 58 7.47 -10.87 -2.81
N ALA A 59 7.85 -11.58 -1.75
CA ALA A 59 7.20 -11.48 -0.45
C ALA A 59 7.37 -10.06 0.15
N GLU A 60 8.58 -9.49 0.09
CA GLU A 60 8.87 -8.12 0.53
C GLU A 60 8.14 -7.05 -0.30
N LEU A 61 7.97 -7.29 -1.60
CA LEU A 61 7.17 -6.43 -2.47
C LEU A 61 5.69 -6.44 -2.05
N GLY A 62 5.24 -7.51 -1.38
CA GLY A 62 3.89 -7.68 -0.86
C GLY A 62 3.00 -8.54 -1.74
N ILE A 63 3.56 -9.18 -2.77
CA ILE A 63 2.87 -10.10 -3.69
C ILE A 63 2.29 -11.28 -2.93
N THR A 64 1.09 -11.70 -3.31
CA THR A 64 0.38 -12.82 -2.68
C THR A 64 0.11 -13.98 -3.62
N ALA A 65 0.27 -13.76 -4.94
CA ALA A 65 0.20 -14.80 -5.94
C ALA A 65 1.15 -14.49 -7.11
N VAL A 66 1.81 -15.52 -7.62
CA VAL A 66 2.63 -15.42 -8.84
C VAL A 66 1.92 -16.16 -9.96
N TRP A 67 1.79 -15.50 -11.10
CA TRP A 67 1.35 -16.11 -12.34
C TRP A 67 2.58 -16.38 -13.20
N LEU A 68 2.82 -17.66 -13.47
CA LEU A 68 3.91 -18.13 -14.30
C LEU A 68 3.43 -18.30 -15.74
N LEU A 69 4.11 -17.62 -16.68
CA LEU A 69 4.03 -17.91 -18.11
C LEU A 69 4.41 -19.37 -18.42
N PRO A 70 4.14 -19.90 -19.63
CA PRO A 70 4.34 -21.31 -19.92
C PRO A 70 5.78 -21.76 -19.64
N PHE A 71 5.91 -22.81 -18.83
CA PHE A 71 7.20 -23.42 -18.48
C PHE A 71 7.29 -24.88 -18.94
N TYR A 72 6.37 -25.30 -19.81
CA TYR A 72 6.28 -26.65 -20.35
C TYR A 72 7.33 -26.87 -21.46
N PRO A 73 7.73 -28.13 -21.75
CA PRO A 73 8.45 -28.45 -22.97
C PRO A 73 7.74 -27.88 -24.20
N SER A 74 8.49 -27.14 -24.99
CA SER A 74 8.04 -26.38 -26.15
C SER A 74 9.26 -26.11 -27.03
N PRO A 75 9.10 -26.00 -28.37
CA PRO A 75 10.18 -25.53 -29.23
C PRO A 75 10.40 -24.00 -29.12
N LEU A 76 9.62 -23.30 -28.29
CA LEU A 76 9.70 -21.87 -27.97
C LEU A 76 9.52 -20.98 -29.20
N ARG A 77 8.70 -21.40 -30.17
CA ARG A 77 8.41 -20.60 -31.36
C ARG A 77 7.36 -19.52 -31.08
N ASP A 78 6.57 -19.71 -30.04
CA ASP A 78 5.74 -18.68 -29.40
C ASP A 78 6.06 -18.60 -27.89
N ASP A 79 7.36 -18.65 -27.58
CA ASP A 79 7.93 -18.50 -26.22
C ASP A 79 7.29 -19.40 -25.15
N GLY A 80 6.82 -20.59 -25.54
CA GLY A 80 6.26 -21.59 -24.62
C GLY A 80 4.76 -21.82 -24.76
N TYR A 81 4.01 -20.94 -25.43
CA TYR A 81 2.58 -21.13 -25.70
C TYR A 81 2.31 -22.27 -26.69
N ASP A 82 3.28 -22.57 -27.55
CA ASP A 82 3.34 -23.78 -28.36
C ASP A 82 3.81 -24.99 -27.54
N ILE A 83 2.92 -25.55 -26.71
CA ILE A 83 3.24 -26.64 -25.78
C ILE A 83 3.42 -27.99 -26.52
N ALA A 84 4.56 -28.66 -26.29
CA ALA A 84 4.88 -29.98 -26.84
C ALA A 84 4.65 -31.14 -25.85
N ASP A 85 4.61 -30.86 -24.54
CA ASP A 85 4.24 -31.83 -23.49
C ASP A 85 3.70 -31.12 -22.24
N TYR A 86 2.43 -31.30 -21.90
CA TYR A 86 1.83 -30.69 -20.71
C TYR A 86 2.27 -31.33 -19.38
N ALA A 87 2.90 -32.51 -19.40
CA ALA A 87 3.07 -33.34 -18.21
C ALA A 87 4.31 -32.99 -17.39
N THR A 88 5.23 -32.18 -17.91
CA THR A 88 6.52 -31.90 -17.28
C THR A 88 6.97 -30.46 -17.52
N VAL A 89 8.16 -30.13 -17.01
CA VAL A 89 8.83 -28.83 -17.11
C VAL A 89 9.83 -28.83 -18.27
N HIS A 90 9.99 -27.70 -18.95
CA HIS A 90 11.00 -27.49 -19.98
C HIS A 90 12.40 -27.74 -19.41
N PRO A 91 13.28 -28.49 -20.10
CA PRO A 91 14.60 -28.85 -19.57
C PRO A 91 15.47 -27.66 -19.12
N ASP A 92 15.40 -26.54 -19.85
CA ASP A 92 16.15 -25.32 -19.51
C ASP A 92 15.70 -24.67 -18.18
N TYR A 93 14.47 -24.93 -17.74
CA TYR A 93 13.93 -24.35 -16.49
C TYR A 93 14.12 -25.29 -15.29
N GLY A 94 14.62 -26.51 -15.53
CA GLY A 94 14.85 -27.55 -14.54
C GLY A 94 13.96 -28.79 -14.76
N ASP A 95 13.40 -29.32 -13.67
CA ASP A 95 12.59 -30.53 -13.68
C ASP A 95 11.36 -30.39 -12.76
N LEU A 96 10.48 -31.39 -12.79
CA LEU A 96 9.28 -31.40 -11.95
C LEU A 96 9.61 -31.35 -10.45
N ARG A 97 10.78 -31.83 -10.02
CA ARG A 97 11.21 -31.75 -8.62
C ARG A 97 11.55 -30.31 -8.24
N SER A 98 12.16 -29.56 -9.15
CA SER A 98 12.52 -28.16 -8.97
C SER A 98 11.27 -27.29 -8.90
N PHE A 99 10.27 -27.54 -9.77
CA PHE A 99 8.95 -26.93 -9.65
C PHE A 99 8.29 -27.21 -8.29
N LYS A 100 8.27 -28.47 -7.83
CA LYS A 100 7.68 -28.82 -6.52
C LYS A 100 8.38 -28.13 -5.35
N ARG A 101 9.71 -27.95 -5.41
CA ARG A 101 10.45 -27.18 -4.40
C ARG A 101 10.07 -25.71 -4.43
N PHE A 102 9.97 -25.13 -5.61
CA PHE A 102 9.50 -23.76 -5.80
C PHE A 102 8.09 -23.57 -5.23
N LEU A 103 7.14 -24.45 -5.58
CA LEU A 103 5.76 -24.40 -5.12
C LEU A 103 5.68 -24.44 -3.58
N ALA A 104 6.38 -25.38 -2.95
CA ALA A 104 6.44 -25.45 -1.50
C ALA A 104 7.06 -24.19 -0.86
N ALA A 105 8.16 -23.67 -1.42
CA ALA A 105 8.81 -22.47 -0.91
C ALA A 105 7.97 -21.19 -1.09
N ALA A 106 7.15 -21.12 -2.15
CA ALA A 106 6.17 -20.05 -2.35
C ALA A 106 5.05 -20.15 -1.30
N HIS A 107 4.52 -21.35 -1.08
CA HIS A 107 3.50 -21.60 -0.07
C HIS A 107 3.97 -21.28 1.36
N GLU A 108 5.21 -21.60 1.71
CA GLU A 108 5.84 -21.21 2.99
C GLU A 108 5.85 -19.69 3.23
N ARG A 109 5.82 -18.89 2.15
CA ARG A 109 5.78 -17.43 2.17
C ARG A 109 4.38 -16.86 1.99
N ASN A 110 3.35 -17.70 1.99
CA ASN A 110 1.96 -17.34 1.67
C ASN A 110 1.80 -16.74 0.26
N ILE A 111 2.63 -17.18 -0.69
CA ILE A 111 2.51 -16.84 -2.11
C ILE A 111 1.88 -18.03 -2.82
N ARG A 112 0.71 -17.80 -3.42
CA ARG A 112 0.03 -18.78 -4.28
C ARG A 112 0.65 -18.83 -5.67
N VAL A 113 0.52 -19.94 -6.36
CA VAL A 113 1.05 -20.14 -7.70
C VAL A 113 -0.09 -20.39 -8.68
N ILE A 114 -0.13 -19.56 -9.71
CA ILE A 114 -1.02 -19.68 -10.87
C ILE A 114 -0.16 -20.08 -12.06
N THR A 115 -0.60 -21.07 -12.83
CA THR A 115 0.11 -21.52 -14.05
C THR A 115 -0.77 -21.37 -15.27
N GLU A 116 -0.16 -21.32 -16.45
CA GLU A 116 -0.89 -21.35 -17.71
C GLU A 116 -1.56 -22.69 -17.97
N LEU A 117 -2.73 -22.67 -18.58
CA LEU A 117 -3.34 -23.83 -19.20
C LEU A 117 -3.78 -23.42 -20.60
N VAL A 118 -2.90 -23.64 -21.57
CA VAL A 118 -3.16 -23.40 -22.99
C VAL A 118 -4.00 -24.55 -23.52
N ILE A 119 -5.31 -24.31 -23.62
CA ILE A 119 -6.29 -25.35 -23.93
C ILE A 119 -6.79 -25.28 -25.38
N ASN A 120 -6.63 -24.15 -26.07
CA ASN A 120 -7.06 -24.01 -27.45
C ASN A 120 -6.24 -24.85 -28.44
N HIS A 121 -4.92 -24.87 -28.27
CA HIS A 121 -3.99 -25.43 -29.24
C HIS A 121 -2.79 -26.10 -28.57
N THR A 122 -2.00 -26.83 -29.36
CA THR A 122 -0.72 -27.42 -28.94
C THR A 122 0.36 -27.08 -29.96
N SER A 123 1.63 -27.32 -29.66
CA SER A 123 2.68 -27.33 -30.70
C SER A 123 2.41 -28.39 -31.78
N ASP A 124 2.80 -28.10 -33.02
CA ASP A 124 2.91 -29.10 -34.10
C ASP A 124 3.88 -30.26 -33.75
N GLN A 125 4.77 -30.07 -32.77
CA GLN A 125 5.65 -31.11 -32.25
C GLN A 125 5.01 -31.97 -31.16
N HIS A 126 3.83 -31.59 -30.66
CA HIS A 126 3.13 -32.34 -29.63
C HIS A 126 2.85 -33.77 -30.09
N ALA A 127 3.01 -34.73 -29.18
CA ALA A 127 2.82 -36.14 -29.51
C ALA A 127 1.40 -36.45 -30.03
N TRP A 128 0.41 -35.63 -29.69
CA TRP A 128 -0.95 -35.71 -30.21
C TRP A 128 -1.00 -35.36 -31.69
N PHE A 129 -0.47 -34.19 -32.10
CA PHE A 129 -0.45 -33.77 -33.52
C PHE A 129 0.35 -34.73 -34.39
N GLN A 130 1.51 -35.18 -33.89
CA GLN A 130 2.36 -36.14 -34.58
C GLN A 130 1.67 -37.49 -34.83
N ARG A 131 0.72 -37.88 -33.98
CA ARG A 131 -0.15 -39.04 -34.22
C ARG A 131 -1.29 -38.69 -35.17
N ALA A 132 -1.96 -37.55 -34.97
CA ALA A 132 -3.09 -37.10 -35.78
C ALA A 132 -2.75 -36.98 -37.27
N ARG A 133 -1.61 -36.36 -37.61
CA ARG A 133 -1.17 -36.20 -39.00
C ARG A 133 -0.83 -37.51 -39.71
N LYS A 134 -0.57 -38.59 -38.96
CA LYS A 134 -0.29 -39.95 -39.49
C LYS A 134 -1.52 -40.85 -39.46
N ALA A 135 -2.55 -40.46 -38.72
CA ALA A 135 -3.76 -41.23 -38.53
C ALA A 135 -4.71 -41.05 -39.72
N LYS A 136 -5.55 -42.06 -39.97
CA LYS A 136 -6.53 -42.02 -41.07
C LYS A 136 -7.71 -41.11 -40.68
N PRO A 137 -8.36 -40.44 -41.67
CA PRO A 137 -9.62 -39.72 -41.43
C PRO A 137 -10.67 -40.56 -40.67
N GLY A 138 -11.34 -39.96 -39.68
CA GLY A 138 -12.37 -40.60 -38.86
C GLY A 138 -11.85 -41.50 -37.73
N THR A 139 -10.58 -41.37 -37.36
CA THR A 139 -10.01 -42.04 -36.16
C THR A 139 -9.92 -41.05 -35.02
N VAL A 140 -10.00 -41.54 -33.78
CA VAL A 140 -9.91 -40.68 -32.58
C VAL A 140 -8.60 -39.89 -32.57
N GLU A 141 -7.48 -40.50 -32.99
CA GLU A 141 -6.20 -39.81 -33.09
C GLU A 141 -6.19 -38.70 -34.13
N ARG A 142 -6.89 -38.88 -35.27
CA ARG A 142 -7.03 -37.82 -36.29
C ARG A 142 -7.88 -36.68 -35.78
N ASP A 143 -9.01 -37.02 -35.15
CA ASP A 143 -10.04 -36.10 -34.71
C ASP A 143 -9.65 -35.32 -33.44
N PHE A 144 -8.40 -35.46 -32.96
CA PHE A 144 -7.84 -34.60 -31.91
C PHE A 144 -7.60 -33.16 -32.38
N TYR A 145 -7.52 -32.94 -33.69
CA TYR A 145 -7.31 -31.63 -34.31
C TYR A 145 -8.37 -31.41 -35.40
N VAL A 146 -8.55 -30.17 -35.81
CA VAL A 146 -9.54 -29.79 -36.81
C VAL A 146 -8.93 -29.87 -38.21
N TRP A 147 -9.53 -30.68 -39.10
CA TRP A 147 -9.03 -30.94 -40.45
C TRP A 147 -10.04 -30.56 -41.53
N SER A 148 -9.54 -30.21 -42.72
CA SER A 148 -10.36 -29.95 -43.91
C SER A 148 -9.62 -30.30 -45.20
N ASP A 149 -10.35 -30.68 -46.24
CA ASP A 149 -9.79 -30.89 -47.59
C ASP A 149 -9.56 -29.55 -48.32
N HIS A 150 -10.27 -28.49 -47.91
CA HIS A 150 -10.23 -27.16 -48.49
C HIS A 150 -10.03 -26.07 -47.41
N PRO A 151 -9.30 -24.98 -47.70
CA PRO A 151 -9.06 -23.90 -46.74
C PRO A 151 -10.22 -22.89 -46.64
N ASP A 152 -11.38 -23.21 -47.21
CA ASP A 152 -12.50 -22.25 -47.38
C ASP A 152 -13.53 -22.30 -46.23
N ARG A 153 -13.35 -23.21 -45.26
CA ARG A 153 -14.20 -23.35 -44.08
C ARG A 153 -13.95 -22.22 -43.09
N TYR A 154 -14.99 -21.79 -42.38
CA TYR A 154 -14.90 -20.75 -41.34
C TYR A 154 -14.40 -19.39 -41.88
N ALA A 155 -14.80 -19.02 -43.10
CA ALA A 155 -14.29 -17.84 -43.80
C ALA A 155 -14.56 -16.49 -43.08
N ASP A 156 -15.55 -16.44 -42.17
CA ASP A 156 -15.90 -15.25 -41.40
C ASP A 156 -15.01 -15.06 -40.15
N ALA A 157 -14.17 -16.04 -39.80
CA ALA A 157 -13.22 -15.93 -38.70
C ALA A 157 -12.03 -15.05 -39.09
N ARG A 158 -11.69 -14.07 -38.23
CA ARG A 158 -10.54 -13.19 -38.44
C ARG A 158 -9.21 -13.93 -38.23
N ILE A 159 -8.14 -13.39 -38.82
CA ILE A 159 -6.75 -13.80 -38.56
C ILE A 159 -6.20 -12.91 -37.44
N ILE A 160 -5.77 -13.51 -36.33
CA ILE A 160 -5.26 -12.78 -35.15
C ILE A 160 -3.85 -12.23 -35.44
N PHE A 161 -2.93 -13.09 -35.87
CA PHE A 161 -1.55 -12.72 -36.21
C PHE A 161 -1.39 -12.40 -37.70
N SER A 162 -2.12 -11.38 -38.15
CA SER A 162 -2.18 -10.98 -39.56
C SER A 162 -0.85 -10.51 -40.16
N ASP A 163 0.13 -10.14 -39.32
CA ASP A 163 1.49 -9.81 -39.76
C ASP A 163 2.32 -11.05 -40.17
N PHE A 164 1.93 -12.24 -39.69
CA PHE A 164 2.69 -13.48 -39.84
C PHE A 164 1.95 -14.57 -40.61
N GLU A 165 0.62 -14.65 -40.45
CA GLU A 165 -0.21 -15.69 -41.05
C GLU A 165 -1.15 -15.12 -42.11
N SER A 166 -1.21 -15.78 -43.26
CA SER A 166 -2.10 -15.38 -44.37
C SER A 166 -3.47 -16.06 -44.34
N SER A 167 -3.63 -17.09 -43.51
CA SER A 167 -4.83 -17.90 -43.38
C SER A 167 -4.82 -18.61 -42.03
N ASN A 168 -6.01 -18.96 -41.52
CA ASN A 168 -6.17 -19.85 -40.36
C ASN A 168 -6.11 -21.35 -40.75
N TRP A 169 -5.83 -21.66 -42.03
CA TRP A 169 -5.66 -23.02 -42.53
C TRP A 169 -4.27 -23.22 -43.13
N THR A 170 -3.55 -24.24 -42.67
CA THR A 170 -2.24 -24.62 -43.22
C THR A 170 -2.27 -26.05 -43.76
N TRP A 171 -1.68 -26.26 -44.95
CA TRP A 171 -1.56 -27.58 -45.56
C TRP A 171 -0.49 -28.44 -44.88
N ASP A 172 -0.86 -29.62 -44.38
CA ASP A 172 0.10 -30.61 -43.89
C ASP A 172 0.36 -31.68 -44.95
N GLY A 173 1.60 -31.73 -45.45
CA GLY A 173 1.98 -32.66 -46.52
C GLY A 173 2.04 -34.14 -46.14
N GLN A 174 1.98 -34.50 -44.85
CA GLN A 174 1.91 -35.90 -44.40
C GLN A 174 0.46 -36.36 -44.24
N ALA A 175 -0.39 -35.46 -43.75
CA ALA A 175 -1.82 -35.66 -43.59
C ALA A 175 -2.61 -35.52 -44.89
N GLU A 176 -1.99 -34.91 -45.92
CA GLU A 176 -2.60 -34.54 -47.21
C GLU A 176 -3.92 -33.76 -47.01
N SER A 177 -3.94 -32.85 -46.06
CA SER A 177 -5.14 -32.10 -45.63
C SER A 177 -4.71 -30.80 -44.94
N TYR A 178 -5.60 -29.81 -44.92
CA TYR A 178 -5.42 -28.59 -44.15
C TYR A 178 -5.80 -28.84 -42.68
N PHE A 179 -5.06 -28.23 -41.76
CA PHE A 179 -5.44 -28.15 -40.35
C PHE A 179 -5.68 -26.69 -39.94
N TRP A 180 -6.56 -26.51 -38.97
CA TRP A 180 -6.92 -25.21 -38.43
C TRP A 180 -5.91 -24.73 -37.38
N HIS A 181 -5.65 -23.42 -37.38
CA HIS A 181 -4.93 -22.73 -36.32
C HIS A 181 -5.42 -21.28 -36.21
N ARG A 182 -5.69 -20.81 -34.99
CA ARG A 182 -6.06 -19.40 -34.74
C ARG A 182 -4.85 -18.47 -34.58
N PHE A 183 -3.74 -19.06 -34.15
CA PHE A 183 -2.46 -18.40 -33.91
C PHE A 183 -1.49 -18.79 -35.04
N TYR A 184 -0.24 -19.09 -34.72
CA TYR A 184 0.74 -19.51 -35.73
C TYR A 184 0.41 -20.89 -36.32
N SER A 185 0.85 -21.14 -37.54
CA SER A 185 0.74 -22.43 -38.24
C SER A 185 1.38 -23.60 -37.49
N HIS A 186 2.27 -23.35 -36.54
CA HIS A 186 2.85 -24.37 -35.67
C HIS A 186 2.11 -24.56 -34.33
N GLN A 187 0.94 -23.95 -34.19
CA GLN A 187 0.01 -24.09 -33.08
C GLN A 187 -1.32 -24.66 -33.58
N PRO A 188 -1.37 -25.93 -34.03
CA PRO A 188 -2.61 -26.55 -34.47
C PRO A 188 -3.65 -26.61 -33.34
N ASP A 189 -4.87 -26.20 -33.67
CA ASP A 189 -6.00 -26.10 -32.73
C ASP A 189 -6.59 -27.47 -32.41
N LEU A 190 -6.90 -27.67 -31.13
CA LEU A 190 -7.51 -28.88 -30.60
C LEU A 190 -9.00 -28.90 -30.95
N ASN A 191 -9.49 -30.07 -31.36
CA ASN A 191 -10.89 -30.22 -31.76
C ASN A 191 -11.80 -30.53 -30.56
N TYR A 192 -12.49 -29.52 -30.03
CA TYR A 192 -13.40 -29.69 -28.89
C TYR A 192 -14.72 -30.40 -29.21
N ASP A 193 -15.05 -30.64 -30.48
CA ASP A 193 -16.16 -31.54 -30.83
C ASP A 193 -15.83 -33.01 -30.49
N SER A 194 -14.55 -33.33 -30.29
CA SER A 194 -14.09 -34.65 -29.87
C SER A 194 -14.08 -34.78 -28.33
N PRO A 195 -14.90 -35.66 -27.73
CA PRO A 195 -14.89 -35.87 -26.28
C PRO A 195 -13.54 -36.36 -25.72
N ALA A 196 -12.68 -36.92 -26.60
CA ALA A 196 -11.35 -37.37 -26.23
C ALA A 196 -10.40 -36.20 -25.94
N VAL A 197 -10.57 -35.07 -26.63
CA VAL A 197 -9.81 -33.83 -26.38
C VAL A 197 -10.18 -33.27 -25.02
N GLU A 198 -11.48 -33.09 -24.74
CA GLU A 198 -11.96 -32.61 -23.44
C GLU A 198 -11.43 -33.48 -22.28
N THR A 199 -11.50 -34.81 -22.44
CA THR A 199 -10.99 -35.76 -21.44
C THR A 199 -9.48 -35.58 -21.21
N ALA A 200 -8.70 -35.38 -22.27
CA ALA A 200 -7.26 -35.20 -22.17
C ALA A 200 -6.89 -33.86 -21.51
N VAL A 201 -7.55 -32.76 -21.88
CA VAL A 201 -7.33 -31.44 -21.30
C VAL A 201 -7.73 -31.42 -19.82
N PHE A 202 -8.85 -32.04 -19.45
CA PHE A 202 -9.27 -32.11 -18.04
C PHE A 202 -8.31 -32.94 -17.19
N ALA A 203 -7.63 -33.94 -17.79
CA ALA A 203 -6.58 -34.69 -17.11
C ALA A 203 -5.32 -33.85 -16.87
N VAL A 204 -4.97 -32.93 -17.77
CA VAL A 204 -3.87 -31.97 -17.57
C VAL A 204 -4.20 -31.03 -16.41
N LEU A 205 -5.43 -30.50 -16.36
CA LEU A 205 -5.90 -29.69 -15.24
C LEU A 205 -5.79 -30.45 -13.91
N ASP A 206 -6.33 -31.67 -13.85
CA ASP A 206 -6.25 -32.51 -12.64
C ASP A 206 -4.79 -32.71 -12.19
N GLN A 207 -3.88 -32.95 -13.14
CA GLN A 207 -2.47 -33.19 -12.84
C GLN A 207 -1.82 -32.02 -12.09
N TRP A 208 -2.04 -30.78 -12.53
CA TRP A 208 -1.42 -29.59 -11.92
C TRP A 208 -2.08 -29.22 -10.59
N LEU A 209 -3.41 -29.31 -10.50
CA LEU A 209 -4.12 -29.05 -9.25
C LEU A 209 -3.84 -30.11 -8.18
N GLU A 210 -3.70 -31.40 -8.55
CA GLU A 210 -3.26 -32.46 -7.63
C GLU A 210 -1.86 -32.23 -7.08
N MET A 211 -0.99 -31.54 -7.82
CA MET A 211 0.34 -31.15 -7.34
C MET A 211 0.30 -30.00 -6.34
N GLY A 212 -0.82 -29.27 -6.24
CA GLY A 212 -1.01 -28.14 -5.33
C GLY A 212 -0.90 -26.76 -5.99
N VAL A 213 -1.01 -26.66 -7.32
CA VAL A 213 -1.18 -25.36 -7.99
C VAL A 213 -2.49 -24.72 -7.52
N ASP A 214 -2.47 -23.42 -7.22
CA ASP A 214 -3.61 -22.72 -6.61
C ASP A 214 -4.58 -22.14 -7.64
N GLY A 215 -4.16 -21.98 -8.89
CA GLY A 215 -5.03 -21.54 -9.96
C GLY A 215 -4.44 -21.73 -11.35
N LEU A 216 -5.30 -21.61 -12.36
CA LEU A 216 -4.94 -21.79 -13.77
C LEU A 216 -5.43 -20.59 -14.57
N ARG A 217 -4.54 -19.96 -15.33
CA ARG A 217 -4.94 -19.03 -16.39
C ARG A 217 -5.33 -19.87 -17.61
N LEU A 218 -6.55 -19.71 -18.09
CA LEU A 218 -7.01 -20.35 -19.31
C LEU A 218 -6.72 -19.40 -20.47
N ASP A 219 -5.75 -19.80 -21.29
CA ASP A 219 -5.28 -19.04 -22.44
C ASP A 219 -6.17 -19.29 -23.66
N ALA A 220 -6.39 -18.24 -24.46
CA ALA A 220 -7.09 -18.34 -25.75
C ALA A 220 -8.50 -18.96 -25.71
N ILE A 221 -9.22 -18.84 -24.60
CA ILE A 221 -10.52 -19.52 -24.41
C ILE A 221 -11.66 -19.07 -25.32
N PRO A 222 -11.68 -17.88 -25.94
CA PRO A 222 -12.76 -17.54 -26.85
C PRO A 222 -12.85 -18.40 -28.11
N TYR A 223 -11.82 -19.20 -28.39
CA TYR A 223 -11.61 -19.80 -29.69
C TYR A 223 -11.78 -21.34 -29.73
N LEU A 224 -12.24 -21.97 -28.64
CA LEU A 224 -12.23 -23.45 -28.51
C LEU A 224 -13.10 -24.21 -29.53
N HIS A 225 -14.17 -23.59 -30.04
CA HIS A 225 -15.07 -24.20 -31.01
C HIS A 225 -15.22 -23.30 -32.25
N GLU A 226 -15.34 -23.95 -33.41
CA GLU A 226 -15.56 -23.30 -34.69
C GLU A 226 -16.85 -23.78 -35.38
N GLU A 227 -17.68 -22.82 -35.82
CA GLU A 227 -18.96 -23.09 -36.48
C GLU A 227 -19.11 -22.26 -37.76
N GLU A 228 -19.55 -22.90 -38.86
CA GLU A 228 -19.76 -22.23 -40.15
C GLU A 228 -20.80 -21.10 -40.05
N GLY A 229 -20.53 -19.98 -40.70
CA GLY A 229 -21.41 -18.79 -40.66
C GLY A 229 -21.33 -17.99 -39.35
N THR A 230 -20.31 -18.25 -38.53
CA THR A 230 -19.98 -17.47 -37.32
C THR A 230 -18.54 -16.95 -37.42
N ASN A 231 -18.18 -16.00 -36.57
CA ASN A 231 -16.79 -15.53 -36.42
C ASN A 231 -15.89 -16.53 -35.64
N CYS A 232 -16.44 -17.66 -35.19
CA CYS A 232 -15.75 -18.67 -34.38
C CYS A 232 -15.14 -18.11 -33.08
N GLU A 233 -15.81 -17.14 -32.46
CA GLU A 233 -15.42 -16.59 -31.15
C GLU A 233 -16.64 -16.61 -30.21
N ASN A 234 -16.41 -16.86 -28.92
CA ASN A 234 -17.44 -16.80 -27.86
C ASN A 234 -18.66 -17.71 -28.11
N LEU A 235 -18.47 -18.84 -28.82
CA LEU A 235 -19.58 -19.74 -29.13
C LEU A 235 -20.18 -20.37 -27.86
N PRO A 236 -21.49 -20.62 -27.79
CA PRO A 236 -22.12 -21.25 -26.61
C PRO A 236 -21.47 -22.58 -26.19
N GLN A 237 -21.00 -23.36 -27.17
CA GLN A 237 -20.31 -24.63 -26.96
C GLN A 237 -19.00 -24.44 -26.18
N THR A 238 -18.26 -23.37 -26.46
CA THR A 238 -17.06 -22.96 -25.70
C THR A 238 -17.42 -22.74 -24.23
N HIS A 239 -18.46 -21.96 -23.93
CA HIS A 239 -18.94 -21.74 -22.57
C HIS A 239 -19.36 -23.03 -21.88
N ASP A 240 -20.01 -23.96 -22.59
CA ASP A 240 -20.41 -25.25 -22.04
C ASP A 240 -19.21 -26.13 -21.64
N VAL A 241 -18.10 -26.09 -22.39
CA VAL A 241 -16.83 -26.74 -22.01
C VAL A 241 -16.29 -26.13 -20.72
N LEU A 242 -16.28 -24.80 -20.62
CA LEU A 242 -15.78 -24.08 -19.44
C LEU A 242 -16.62 -24.37 -18.19
N LYS A 243 -17.95 -24.48 -18.30
CA LYS A 243 -18.83 -24.90 -17.20
C LYS A 243 -18.52 -26.30 -16.71
N ARG A 244 -18.29 -27.25 -17.62
CA ARG A 244 -17.89 -28.63 -17.25
C ARG A 244 -16.52 -28.65 -16.57
N LEU A 245 -15.57 -27.86 -17.08
CA LEU A 245 -14.24 -27.71 -16.50
C LEU A 245 -14.32 -27.13 -15.08
N ARG A 246 -15.10 -26.06 -14.89
CA ARG A 246 -15.34 -25.44 -13.59
C ARG A 246 -16.02 -26.39 -12.62
N ALA A 247 -17.09 -27.06 -13.04
CA ALA A 247 -17.81 -28.01 -12.18
C ALA A 247 -16.92 -29.17 -11.71
N ARG A 248 -16.01 -29.65 -12.58
CA ARG A 248 -15.01 -30.66 -12.21
C ARG A 248 -14.05 -30.10 -11.16
N MET A 249 -13.55 -28.88 -11.37
CA MET A 249 -12.61 -28.23 -10.46
C MET A 249 -13.23 -28.02 -9.08
N ASP A 250 -14.43 -27.43 -9.00
CA ASP A 250 -15.13 -27.18 -7.74
C ASP A 250 -15.40 -28.48 -6.96
N ALA A 251 -15.70 -29.57 -7.66
CA ALA A 251 -15.97 -30.87 -7.04
C ALA A 251 -14.72 -31.55 -6.46
N LYS A 252 -13.54 -31.32 -7.04
CA LYS A 252 -12.30 -32.04 -6.69
C LYS A 252 -11.29 -31.18 -5.92
N TYR A 253 -11.21 -29.90 -6.21
CA TYR A 253 -10.16 -28.98 -5.77
C TYR A 253 -10.77 -27.67 -5.25
N PRO A 254 -11.53 -27.70 -4.14
CA PRO A 254 -12.13 -26.49 -3.59
C PRO A 254 -11.06 -25.47 -3.19
N GLY A 255 -11.30 -24.19 -3.51
CA GLY A 255 -10.39 -23.09 -3.19
C GLY A 255 -9.31 -22.80 -4.24
N THR A 256 -9.33 -23.49 -5.39
CA THR A 256 -8.52 -23.14 -6.55
C THR A 256 -9.25 -22.13 -7.45
N MET A 257 -8.52 -21.47 -8.35
CA MET A 257 -9.03 -20.36 -9.15
C MET A 257 -8.83 -20.60 -10.66
N LEU A 258 -9.80 -20.19 -11.48
CA LEU A 258 -9.67 -20.11 -12.94
C LEU A 258 -9.71 -18.65 -13.40
N LEU A 259 -8.68 -18.24 -14.14
CA LEU A 259 -8.54 -16.90 -14.71
C LEU A 259 -8.67 -16.99 -16.24
N ALA A 260 -9.72 -16.42 -16.79
CA ALA A 260 -9.93 -16.31 -18.22
C ALA A 260 -9.02 -15.23 -18.84
N GLU A 261 -8.44 -15.55 -19.99
CA GLU A 261 -8.01 -14.56 -20.97
C GLU A 261 -9.05 -14.49 -22.09
N ALA A 262 -10.01 -13.59 -21.93
CA ALA A 262 -10.96 -13.25 -22.99
C ALA A 262 -10.83 -11.76 -23.35
N ASN A 263 -9.95 -11.45 -24.30
CA ASN A 263 -9.81 -10.11 -24.88
C ASN A 263 -11.00 -9.82 -25.81
N GLN A 264 -12.12 -9.42 -25.24
CA GLN A 264 -13.40 -9.21 -25.92
C GLN A 264 -14.03 -7.87 -25.48
N TRP A 265 -15.12 -7.45 -26.13
CA TRP A 265 -15.92 -6.31 -25.68
C TRP A 265 -16.55 -6.59 -24.29
N PRO A 266 -16.93 -5.55 -23.51
CA PRO A 266 -17.33 -5.72 -22.12
C PRO A 266 -18.39 -6.80 -21.84
N GLU A 267 -19.45 -6.85 -22.64
CA GLU A 267 -20.55 -7.82 -22.47
C GLU A 267 -20.06 -9.26 -22.70
N ASP A 268 -19.30 -9.48 -23.77
CA ASP A 268 -18.74 -10.78 -24.12
C ASP A 268 -17.67 -11.23 -23.11
N ALA A 269 -16.81 -10.31 -22.65
CA ALA A 269 -15.84 -10.60 -21.61
C ALA A 269 -16.52 -10.98 -20.29
N ALA A 270 -17.61 -10.31 -19.92
CA ALA A 270 -18.37 -10.64 -18.71
C ALA A 270 -19.08 -12.01 -18.81
N ALA A 271 -19.40 -12.48 -20.02
CA ALA A 271 -20.05 -13.78 -20.22
C ALA A 271 -19.19 -14.96 -19.72
N TYR A 272 -17.86 -14.83 -19.68
CA TYR A 272 -16.94 -15.86 -19.20
C TYR A 272 -16.97 -16.11 -17.68
N PHE A 273 -17.72 -15.30 -16.92
CA PHE A 273 -18.06 -15.63 -15.54
C PHE A 273 -19.23 -16.62 -15.46
N GLY A 274 -19.99 -16.80 -16.55
CA GLY A 274 -21.25 -17.54 -16.56
C GLY A 274 -22.26 -16.96 -15.55
N ALA A 275 -23.01 -17.84 -14.90
CA ALA A 275 -23.82 -17.47 -13.73
C ALA A 275 -23.04 -17.61 -12.41
N GLY A 276 -21.70 -17.51 -12.48
CA GLY A 276 -20.77 -17.89 -11.42
C GLY A 276 -20.23 -19.33 -11.53
N ASP A 277 -20.56 -20.01 -12.63
CA ASP A 277 -20.29 -21.42 -12.92
C ASP A 277 -19.28 -21.65 -14.05
N GLU A 278 -18.59 -20.61 -14.52
CA GLU A 278 -17.48 -20.68 -15.48
C GLU A 278 -16.15 -20.24 -14.82
N CYS A 279 -15.53 -19.14 -15.26
CA CYS A 279 -14.29 -18.66 -14.67
C CYS A 279 -14.53 -17.85 -13.39
N HIS A 280 -13.58 -17.89 -12.47
CA HIS A 280 -13.62 -17.08 -11.24
C HIS A 280 -13.18 -15.65 -11.53
N MET A 281 -12.21 -15.52 -12.43
CA MET A 281 -11.64 -14.27 -12.85
C MET A 281 -11.63 -14.16 -14.36
N ASN A 282 -11.68 -12.93 -14.87
CA ASN A 282 -11.36 -12.61 -16.24
C ASN A 282 -10.52 -11.33 -16.26
N PHE A 283 -9.60 -11.19 -17.21
CA PHE A 283 -8.87 -9.95 -17.40
C PHE A 283 -9.80 -8.83 -17.86
N HIS A 284 -9.65 -7.66 -17.27
CA HIS A 284 -10.41 -6.48 -17.66
C HIS A 284 -9.77 -5.80 -18.88
N PHE A 285 -9.65 -6.52 -20.00
CA PHE A 285 -9.15 -5.98 -21.26
C PHE A 285 -9.84 -4.69 -21.72
N PRO A 286 -11.17 -4.51 -21.56
CA PRO A 286 -11.84 -3.30 -22.03
C PRO A 286 -11.31 -1.99 -21.42
N VAL A 287 -11.02 -1.97 -20.12
CA VAL A 287 -10.59 -0.74 -19.42
C VAL A 287 -9.11 -0.43 -19.63
N MET A 288 -8.26 -1.43 -19.87
CA MET A 288 -6.82 -1.26 -19.96
C MET A 288 -6.40 -0.21 -21.01
N PRO A 289 -6.84 -0.26 -22.30
CA PRO A 289 -6.51 0.78 -23.28
C PRO A 289 -7.06 2.16 -22.90
N ARG A 290 -8.24 2.20 -22.26
CA ARG A 290 -8.92 3.45 -21.89
C ARG A 290 -8.20 4.17 -20.76
N LEU A 291 -7.47 3.49 -19.88
CA LEU A 291 -6.58 4.12 -18.91
C LEU A 291 -5.50 4.97 -19.60
N PHE A 292 -4.85 4.42 -20.63
CA PHE A 292 -3.84 5.14 -21.40
C PHE A 292 -4.44 6.26 -22.25
N MET A 293 -5.62 6.03 -22.84
CA MET A 293 -6.34 7.06 -23.59
C MET A 293 -6.72 8.24 -22.69
N ALA A 294 -7.24 7.96 -21.50
CA ALA A 294 -7.69 8.97 -20.55
C ALA A 294 -6.54 9.90 -20.10
N VAL A 295 -5.35 9.34 -19.83
CA VAL A 295 -4.15 10.15 -19.53
C VAL A 295 -3.69 10.95 -20.74
N ARG A 296 -3.80 10.40 -21.96
CA ARG A 296 -3.39 11.11 -23.19
C ARG A 296 -4.35 12.25 -23.55
N LEU A 297 -5.64 12.02 -23.43
CA LEU A 297 -6.70 12.99 -23.69
C LEU A 297 -6.86 13.98 -22.53
N GLU A 298 -6.26 13.67 -21.37
CA GLU A 298 -6.46 14.36 -20.10
C GLU A 298 -7.96 14.37 -19.72
N GLN A 299 -8.69 13.29 -19.98
CA GLN A 299 -10.15 13.22 -19.79
C GLN A 299 -10.56 11.91 -19.13
N ARG A 300 -11.50 11.97 -18.19
CA ARG A 300 -12.00 10.79 -17.45
C ARG A 300 -13.01 9.94 -18.24
N THR A 301 -13.66 10.51 -19.24
CA THR A 301 -14.76 9.90 -20.00
C THR A 301 -14.44 8.50 -20.52
N PRO A 302 -13.27 8.21 -21.15
CA PRO A 302 -12.98 6.85 -21.61
C PRO A 302 -13.01 5.79 -20.50
N ILE A 303 -12.61 6.14 -19.28
CA ILE A 303 -12.63 5.22 -18.14
C ILE A 303 -14.06 5.06 -17.62
N VAL A 304 -14.79 6.15 -17.42
CA VAL A 304 -16.15 6.10 -16.87
C VAL A 304 -17.08 5.33 -17.82
N ASP A 305 -17.07 5.69 -19.11
CA ASP A 305 -17.97 5.09 -20.10
C ASP A 305 -17.77 3.57 -20.22
N ILE A 306 -16.52 3.09 -20.25
CA ILE A 306 -16.25 1.66 -20.39
C ILE A 306 -16.58 0.90 -19.10
N MET A 307 -16.36 1.51 -17.93
CA MET A 307 -16.70 0.89 -16.64
C MET A 307 -18.22 0.79 -16.46
N GLU A 308 -18.98 1.81 -16.86
CA GLU A 308 -20.45 1.78 -16.81
C GLU A 308 -21.07 0.80 -17.81
N GLN A 309 -20.41 0.57 -18.95
CA GLN A 309 -20.82 -0.44 -19.94
C GLN A 309 -20.45 -1.87 -19.53
N THR A 310 -19.52 -2.03 -18.59
CA THR A 310 -19.03 -3.36 -18.19
C THR A 310 -19.97 -3.98 -17.17
N PRO A 311 -20.58 -5.15 -17.46
CA PRO A 311 -21.41 -5.85 -16.47
C PRO A 311 -20.59 -6.24 -15.24
N GLU A 312 -21.20 -6.07 -14.06
CA GLU A 312 -20.61 -6.54 -12.80
C GLU A 312 -20.53 -8.08 -12.78
N PRO A 313 -19.42 -8.65 -12.27
CA PRO A 313 -19.30 -10.10 -12.18
C PRO A 313 -20.31 -10.68 -11.17
N PRO A 314 -20.75 -11.94 -11.37
CA PRO A 314 -21.62 -12.63 -10.42
C PRO A 314 -20.94 -12.80 -9.05
N PRO A 315 -21.68 -13.10 -7.97
CA PRO A 315 -21.09 -13.33 -6.65
C PRO A 315 -19.97 -14.38 -6.68
N GLY A 316 -18.79 -13.98 -6.22
CA GLY A 316 -17.58 -14.82 -6.27
C GLY A 316 -16.71 -14.59 -7.50
N GLY A 317 -17.24 -13.98 -8.56
CA GLY A 317 -16.47 -13.51 -9.72
C GLY A 317 -15.66 -12.25 -9.40
N GLN A 318 -14.58 -12.02 -10.14
CA GLN A 318 -13.68 -10.88 -9.93
C GLN A 318 -12.89 -10.51 -11.19
N TRP A 319 -12.86 -9.23 -11.54
CA TRP A 319 -11.98 -8.74 -12.60
C TRP A 319 -10.49 -8.78 -12.19
N ALA A 320 -9.62 -9.20 -13.11
CA ALA A 320 -8.18 -9.05 -13.02
C ALA A 320 -7.75 -7.76 -13.76
N MET A 321 -7.29 -6.78 -13.00
CA MET A 321 -6.88 -5.47 -13.50
C MET A 321 -5.38 -5.51 -13.84
N PHE A 322 -4.98 -4.93 -14.97
CA PHE A 322 -3.57 -4.87 -15.37
C PHE A 322 -3.31 -3.64 -16.24
N LEU A 323 -2.05 -3.21 -16.30
CA LEU A 323 -1.62 -2.11 -17.18
C LEU A 323 -0.91 -2.62 -18.42
N ARG A 324 -0.02 -3.59 -18.23
CA ARG A 324 0.77 -4.29 -19.25
C ARG A 324 0.95 -5.74 -18.85
N ASN A 325 1.39 -6.55 -19.80
CA ASN A 325 1.65 -7.97 -19.69
C ASN A 325 2.80 -8.34 -20.63
N HIS A 326 3.07 -9.64 -20.79
CA HIS A 326 4.07 -10.20 -21.70
C HIS A 326 3.77 -10.03 -23.19
N ASP A 327 2.57 -9.60 -23.57
CA ASP A 327 2.18 -9.31 -24.95
C ASP A 327 2.26 -7.82 -25.27
N GLU A 328 1.85 -7.44 -26.47
CA GLU A 328 1.62 -6.04 -26.83
C GLU A 328 0.44 -5.43 -26.08
N LEU A 329 0.39 -4.10 -26.04
CA LEU A 329 -0.83 -3.39 -25.66
C LEU A 329 -1.83 -3.59 -26.79
N THR A 330 -2.71 -4.58 -26.63
CA THR A 330 -3.72 -4.93 -27.63
C THR A 330 -4.71 -3.78 -27.85
N LEU A 331 -4.97 -3.49 -29.12
CA LEU A 331 -5.98 -2.54 -29.59
C LEU A 331 -6.96 -3.26 -30.54
N GLU A 332 -7.21 -4.55 -30.30
CA GLU A 332 -8.21 -5.31 -31.05
C GLU A 332 -9.61 -4.84 -30.69
N MET A 333 -9.94 -4.82 -29.40
CA MET A 333 -11.28 -4.50 -28.87
C MET A 333 -11.44 -3.01 -28.53
N VAL A 334 -11.06 -2.18 -29.50
CA VAL A 334 -11.30 -0.73 -29.52
C VAL A 334 -11.86 -0.34 -30.89
N THR A 335 -12.54 0.80 -30.96
CA THR A 335 -12.98 1.35 -32.25
C THR A 335 -11.79 1.78 -33.10
N ASP A 336 -11.98 1.88 -34.42
CA ASP A 336 -10.92 2.31 -35.35
C ASP A 336 -10.35 3.69 -35.00
N GLU A 337 -11.20 4.62 -34.56
CA GLU A 337 -10.79 5.97 -34.15
C GLU A 337 -9.92 5.96 -32.88
N GLU A 338 -10.29 5.13 -31.89
CA GLU A 338 -9.52 4.94 -30.66
C GLU A 338 -8.17 4.26 -30.94
N ARG A 339 -8.15 3.25 -31.84
CA ARG A 339 -6.92 2.59 -32.28
C ARG A 339 -5.96 3.59 -32.90
N ASP A 340 -6.45 4.40 -33.84
CA ASP A 340 -5.69 5.45 -34.50
C ASP A 340 -5.13 6.48 -33.51
N LEU A 341 -5.93 6.90 -32.52
CA LEU A 341 -5.49 7.79 -31.45
C LEU A 341 -4.34 7.15 -30.66
N MET A 342 -4.49 5.89 -30.24
CA MET A 342 -3.49 5.17 -29.45
C MET A 342 -2.19 4.98 -30.22
N LEU A 343 -2.25 4.56 -31.49
CA LEU A 343 -1.07 4.41 -32.35
C LEU A 343 -0.33 5.75 -32.52
N ARG A 344 -1.05 6.84 -32.77
CA ARG A 344 -0.43 8.19 -32.90
C ARG A 344 0.19 8.68 -31.59
N ALA A 345 -0.40 8.33 -30.45
CA ALA A 345 0.04 8.81 -29.15
C ALA A 345 1.22 8.02 -28.58
N TYR A 346 1.24 6.69 -28.78
CA TYR A 346 2.11 5.77 -28.04
C TYR A 346 3.04 4.93 -28.94
N ALA A 347 2.80 4.91 -30.25
CA ALA A 347 3.58 4.17 -31.24
C ALA A 347 3.97 5.08 -32.43
N SER A 348 4.76 6.11 -32.15
CA SER A 348 5.25 7.06 -33.16
C SER A 348 6.15 6.40 -34.20
N ASP A 349 6.94 5.40 -33.78
CA ASP A 349 7.68 4.53 -34.69
C ASP A 349 6.81 3.34 -35.13
N VAL A 350 6.92 2.94 -36.39
CA VAL A 350 6.23 1.78 -36.96
C VAL A 350 6.73 0.50 -36.29
N GLU A 351 8.01 0.43 -35.94
CA GLU A 351 8.59 -0.73 -35.24
C GLU A 351 8.00 -0.93 -33.83
N MET A 352 7.29 0.04 -33.26
CA MET A 352 6.60 -0.14 -31.97
C MET A 352 5.27 -0.88 -32.12
N ARG A 353 4.80 -1.08 -33.35
CA ARG A 353 3.51 -1.71 -33.67
C ARG A 353 3.72 -3.17 -34.02
N ILE A 354 2.75 -3.99 -33.65
CA ILE A 354 2.68 -5.40 -34.03
C ILE A 354 1.23 -5.85 -34.00
N ASN A 355 0.80 -6.63 -34.99
CA ASN A 355 -0.59 -7.03 -35.18
C ASN A 355 -1.51 -5.79 -35.09
N LEU A 356 -2.49 -5.82 -34.19
CA LEU A 356 -3.36 -4.69 -33.86
C LEU A 356 -3.00 -4.07 -32.50
N GLY A 357 -1.72 -3.93 -32.15
CA GLY A 357 -1.30 -3.40 -30.85
C GLY A 357 0.08 -2.72 -30.82
N ILE A 358 0.56 -2.44 -29.59
CA ILE A 358 1.79 -1.69 -29.32
C ILE A 358 2.73 -2.49 -28.41
N ARG A 359 3.86 -2.97 -28.94
CA ARG A 359 4.82 -3.84 -28.23
C ARG A 359 5.82 -3.09 -27.35
N ARG A 360 5.31 -2.35 -26.36
CA ARG A 360 6.11 -1.54 -25.44
C ARG A 360 5.78 -1.82 -23.97
N ARG A 361 6.74 -1.57 -23.08
CA ARG A 361 6.58 -1.63 -21.62
C ARG A 361 5.91 -0.37 -21.06
N LEU A 362 5.47 -0.44 -19.80
CA LEU A 362 4.75 0.64 -19.13
C LEU A 362 5.57 1.95 -19.06
N ALA A 363 6.80 1.89 -18.55
CA ALA A 363 7.60 3.10 -18.38
C ALA A 363 7.94 3.78 -19.72
N PRO A 364 8.33 3.06 -20.79
CA PRO A 364 8.50 3.63 -22.13
C PRO A 364 7.22 4.20 -22.76
N LEU A 365 6.06 3.55 -22.60
CA LEU A 365 4.77 4.09 -23.05
C LEU A 365 4.46 5.46 -22.41
N LEU A 366 4.83 5.64 -21.15
CA LEU A 366 4.60 6.86 -20.41
C LEU A 366 5.71 7.90 -20.54
N GLY A 367 6.72 7.63 -21.37
CA GLY A 367 7.87 8.51 -21.59
C GLY A 367 8.78 8.65 -20.36
N ASN A 368 8.83 7.61 -19.52
CA ASN A 368 9.52 7.58 -18.23
C ASN A 368 9.07 8.68 -17.23
N ASP A 369 7.88 9.29 -17.41
CA ASP A 369 7.35 10.23 -16.43
C ASP A 369 6.81 9.45 -15.22
N ARG A 370 7.61 9.45 -14.14
CA ARG A 370 7.27 8.78 -12.88
C ARG A 370 5.88 9.13 -12.37
N ARG A 371 5.41 10.37 -12.53
CA ARG A 371 4.08 10.77 -12.03
C ARG A 371 2.96 10.05 -12.78
N LYS A 372 3.13 9.79 -14.08
CA LYS A 372 2.17 8.99 -14.85
C LYS A 372 2.21 7.52 -14.45
N ILE A 373 3.41 6.99 -14.20
CA ILE A 373 3.60 5.62 -13.72
C ILE A 373 2.88 5.44 -12.38
N GLU A 374 3.08 6.38 -11.45
CA GLU A 374 2.41 6.39 -10.15
C GLU A 374 0.90 6.56 -10.29
N LEU A 375 0.42 7.48 -11.14
CA LEU A 375 -1.01 7.67 -11.41
C LEU A 375 -1.69 6.40 -11.93
N LEU A 376 -1.13 5.76 -12.96
CA LEU A 376 -1.74 4.56 -13.54
C LEU A 376 -1.67 3.37 -12.57
N ASN A 377 -0.60 3.24 -11.80
CA ASN A 377 -0.56 2.23 -10.72
C ASN A 377 -1.59 2.57 -9.64
N ALA A 378 -1.74 3.82 -9.23
CA ALA A 378 -2.80 4.19 -8.29
C ALA A 378 -4.19 3.80 -8.83
N LEU A 379 -4.48 4.03 -10.11
CA LEU A 379 -5.75 3.56 -10.70
C LEU A 379 -5.85 2.02 -10.75
N LEU A 380 -4.77 1.31 -11.10
CA LEU A 380 -4.70 -0.15 -11.08
C LEU A 380 -5.04 -0.73 -9.69
N PHE A 381 -4.53 -0.10 -8.62
CA PHE A 381 -4.75 -0.57 -7.24
C PHE A 381 -6.05 -0.06 -6.60
N SER A 382 -6.75 0.91 -7.21
CA SER A 382 -7.99 1.48 -6.66
C SER A 382 -9.27 1.23 -7.45
N LEU A 383 -9.20 0.84 -8.72
CA LEU A 383 -10.37 0.39 -9.49
C LEU A 383 -10.85 -1.01 -9.02
N PRO A 384 -12.12 -1.38 -9.29
CA PRO A 384 -12.67 -2.64 -8.79
C PRO A 384 -12.03 -3.85 -9.47
N GLY A 385 -11.28 -4.62 -8.68
CA GLY A 385 -10.68 -5.87 -9.13
C GLY A 385 -9.37 -6.20 -8.41
N THR A 386 -8.73 -7.26 -8.89
CA THR A 386 -7.45 -7.77 -8.38
C THR A 386 -6.32 -7.30 -9.29
N PRO A 387 -5.34 -6.53 -8.80
CA PRO A 387 -4.26 -6.01 -9.63
C PRO A 387 -3.26 -7.10 -10.00
N VAL A 388 -2.83 -7.10 -11.25
CA VAL A 388 -1.78 -7.92 -11.84
C VAL A 388 -0.63 -7.00 -12.26
N LEU A 389 0.55 -7.23 -11.69
CA LEU A 389 1.79 -6.53 -12.04
C LEU A 389 2.64 -7.36 -12.98
N TYR A 390 3.17 -6.72 -14.02
CA TYR A 390 4.14 -7.35 -14.91
C TYR A 390 5.56 -7.18 -14.38
N TYR A 391 6.35 -8.26 -14.39
CA TYR A 391 7.66 -8.24 -13.73
C TYR A 391 8.58 -7.14 -14.25
N GLY A 392 9.16 -6.33 -13.35
CA GLY A 392 10.07 -5.24 -13.68
C GLY A 392 9.39 -3.88 -13.87
N ASP A 393 8.06 -3.82 -13.98
CA ASP A 393 7.35 -2.53 -14.04
C ASP A 393 7.42 -1.80 -12.69
N GLU A 394 7.58 -2.52 -11.58
CA GLU A 394 7.77 -1.95 -10.24
C GLU A 394 9.10 -1.20 -10.06
N ILE A 395 10.08 -1.48 -10.92
CA ILE A 395 11.34 -0.71 -11.01
C ILE A 395 11.36 0.20 -12.25
N GLY A 396 10.37 0.13 -13.13
CA GLY A 396 10.31 0.95 -14.35
C GLY A 396 11.23 0.44 -15.47
N MET A 397 11.30 -0.88 -15.67
CA MET A 397 12.05 -1.47 -16.79
C MET A 397 11.58 -0.93 -18.15
N GLY A 398 12.54 -0.78 -19.06
CA GLY A 398 12.29 -0.41 -20.45
C GLY A 398 11.92 -1.58 -21.36
N ASP A 399 11.95 -1.35 -22.67
CA ASP A 399 11.75 -2.38 -23.69
C ASP A 399 12.88 -2.35 -24.74
N ASN A 400 12.88 -3.34 -25.63
CA ASN A 400 13.70 -3.34 -26.83
C ASN A 400 12.88 -3.82 -28.03
N VAL A 401 12.25 -2.88 -28.73
CA VAL A 401 11.34 -3.15 -29.86
C VAL A 401 11.99 -3.89 -31.05
N TYR A 402 13.32 -3.97 -31.11
CA TYR A 402 14.07 -4.60 -32.20
C TYR A 402 14.30 -6.11 -32.01
N LEU A 403 13.86 -6.71 -30.90
CA LEU A 403 14.06 -8.14 -30.62
C LEU A 403 13.11 -9.09 -31.37
N GLY A 404 12.22 -8.54 -32.21
CA GLY A 404 11.26 -9.31 -32.98
C GLY A 404 10.08 -9.81 -32.14
N ASP A 405 8.94 -9.99 -32.80
CA ASP A 405 7.66 -10.31 -32.16
C ASP A 405 7.40 -9.42 -30.91
N ARG A 406 7.05 -10.02 -29.77
CA ARG A 406 6.80 -9.41 -28.46
C ARG A 406 7.99 -9.53 -27.50
N ASN A 407 9.12 -10.08 -27.94
CA ASN A 407 10.31 -10.33 -27.10
C ASN A 407 10.88 -9.07 -26.46
N GLY A 408 10.62 -7.90 -27.05
CA GLY A 408 11.08 -6.61 -26.56
C GLY A 408 10.65 -6.28 -25.13
N VAL A 409 9.53 -6.82 -24.65
CA VAL A 409 9.06 -6.61 -23.27
C VAL A 409 9.49 -7.73 -22.31
N ARG A 410 10.06 -8.83 -22.83
CA ARG A 410 10.38 -10.07 -22.12
C ARG A 410 11.87 -10.23 -21.79
N THR A 411 12.61 -9.12 -21.73
CA THR A 411 14.05 -9.10 -21.43
C THR A 411 14.35 -9.51 -19.99
N PRO A 412 15.59 -9.92 -19.66
CA PRO A 412 15.90 -10.41 -18.31
C PRO A 412 15.66 -9.35 -17.23
N MET A 413 15.18 -9.78 -16.06
CA MET A 413 14.96 -8.91 -14.89
C MET A 413 16.26 -8.22 -14.44
N GLN A 414 16.19 -6.94 -14.07
CA GLN A 414 17.36 -6.12 -13.70
C GLN A 414 17.53 -6.06 -12.16
N TRP A 415 18.32 -6.98 -11.60
CA TRP A 415 18.54 -7.13 -10.16
C TRP A 415 19.58 -6.17 -9.58
N SER A 416 20.72 -5.99 -10.24
CA SER A 416 21.80 -5.12 -9.78
C SER A 416 22.54 -4.46 -10.94
N ALA A 417 23.50 -3.58 -10.63
CA ALA A 417 24.40 -3.00 -11.63
C ALA A 417 25.53 -3.96 -12.06
N ASP A 418 25.58 -5.17 -11.51
CA ASP A 418 26.59 -6.16 -11.86
C ASP A 418 26.42 -6.68 -13.29
N ARG A 419 27.37 -7.52 -13.69
CA ARG A 419 27.33 -8.26 -14.95
C ARG A 419 25.96 -8.88 -15.18
N ASN A 420 25.48 -8.69 -16.40
CA ASN A 420 24.17 -9.10 -16.88
C ASN A 420 22.99 -8.61 -16.00
N GLY A 421 23.10 -7.44 -15.37
CA GLY A 421 22.04 -6.92 -14.48
C GLY A 421 21.80 -7.78 -13.24
N GLY A 422 22.77 -8.61 -12.82
CA GLY A 422 22.59 -9.57 -11.73
C GLY A 422 21.66 -10.74 -12.04
N PHE A 423 21.17 -10.87 -13.29
CA PHE A 423 20.31 -11.98 -13.73
C PHE A 423 21.06 -13.30 -13.88
N SER A 424 22.28 -13.26 -14.43
CA SER A 424 23.08 -14.45 -14.75
C SER A 424 24.58 -14.15 -14.70
N GLN A 425 25.41 -15.16 -14.38
CA GLN A 425 26.88 -15.07 -14.49
C GLN A 425 27.41 -15.55 -15.85
N ALA A 426 26.53 -15.95 -16.77
CA ALA A 426 26.88 -16.46 -18.09
C ALA A 426 27.64 -15.42 -18.95
N ASN A 427 28.25 -15.90 -20.05
CA ASN A 427 28.67 -15.00 -21.13
C ASN A 427 27.45 -14.19 -21.61
N PRO A 428 27.50 -12.84 -21.72
CA PRO A 428 26.37 -12.04 -22.20
C PRO A 428 25.77 -12.52 -23.53
N HIS A 429 26.60 -13.10 -24.42
CA HIS A 429 26.15 -13.67 -25.69
C HIS A 429 25.40 -15.01 -25.57
N ARG A 430 25.38 -15.61 -24.38
CA ARG A 430 24.63 -16.83 -24.06
C ARG A 430 23.30 -16.55 -23.38
N LEU A 431 23.03 -15.29 -23.01
CA LEU A 431 21.73 -14.94 -22.45
C LEU A 431 20.63 -15.29 -23.45
N TYR A 432 19.52 -15.82 -22.95
CA TYR A 432 18.37 -16.16 -23.79
C TYR A 432 17.84 -14.94 -24.54
N MET A 433 17.94 -13.75 -23.91
CA MET A 433 17.69 -12.45 -24.51
C MET A 433 18.70 -11.42 -23.99
N PRO A 434 19.04 -10.38 -24.79
CA PRO A 434 19.92 -9.32 -24.33
C PRO A 434 19.21 -8.43 -23.30
N LEU A 435 20.01 -7.73 -22.50
CA LEU A 435 19.53 -6.73 -21.55
C LEU A 435 19.16 -5.43 -22.25
N ILE A 436 18.38 -4.61 -21.55
CA ILE A 436 18.06 -3.26 -21.99
C ILE A 436 19.29 -2.38 -21.80
N THR A 437 19.74 -1.78 -22.90
CA THR A 437 20.92 -0.91 -22.93
C THR A 437 20.59 0.52 -23.34
N GLU A 438 19.30 0.82 -23.58
CA GLU A 438 18.84 2.17 -23.90
C GLU A 438 19.10 3.14 -22.75
N GLN A 439 19.54 4.35 -23.09
CA GLN A 439 19.77 5.42 -22.14
C GLN A 439 18.44 5.82 -21.46
N GLY A 440 18.38 5.67 -20.14
CA GLY A 440 17.17 5.92 -19.33
C GLY A 440 16.54 4.65 -18.73
N TYR A 441 16.84 3.48 -19.30
CA TYR A 441 16.36 2.17 -18.81
C TYR A 441 17.50 1.18 -18.52
N HIS A 442 18.75 1.59 -18.76
CA HIS A 442 19.94 0.77 -18.57
C HIS A 442 20.00 0.17 -17.16
N TYR A 443 20.30 -1.13 -17.06
CA TYR A 443 20.32 -1.88 -15.80
C TYR A 443 21.24 -1.30 -14.72
N GLU A 444 22.33 -0.62 -15.09
CA GLU A 444 23.18 0.09 -14.10
C GLU A 444 22.44 1.19 -13.33
N SER A 445 21.39 1.77 -13.93
CA SER A 445 20.56 2.82 -13.34
C SER A 445 19.21 2.29 -12.83
N VAL A 446 18.59 1.38 -13.59
CA VAL A 446 17.28 0.80 -13.28
C VAL A 446 17.48 -0.64 -12.82
N ASN A 447 17.67 -0.83 -11.52
CA ASN A 447 17.75 -2.17 -10.94
C ASN A 447 17.22 -2.22 -9.51
N VAL A 448 16.91 -3.42 -9.05
CA VAL A 448 16.35 -3.68 -7.71
C VAL A 448 17.29 -3.22 -6.61
N GLU A 449 18.59 -3.51 -6.67
CA GLU A 449 19.57 -3.15 -5.64
C GLU A 449 19.65 -1.63 -5.40
N THR A 450 19.84 -0.86 -6.47
CA THR A 450 19.88 0.61 -6.42
C THR A 450 18.57 1.18 -5.87
N GLN A 451 17.42 0.65 -6.31
CA GLN A 451 16.12 1.15 -5.86
C GLN A 451 15.77 0.73 -4.43
N ALA A 452 16.19 -0.45 -3.99
CA ALA A 452 15.99 -0.92 -2.62
C ALA A 452 16.79 -0.07 -1.60
N ALA A 453 17.95 0.45 -2.00
CA ALA A 453 18.74 1.36 -1.17
C ALA A 453 18.17 2.80 -1.10
N ASN A 454 17.26 3.17 -1.99
CA ASN A 454 16.66 4.50 -2.04
C ASN A 454 15.19 4.47 -1.54
N PRO A 455 14.88 5.03 -0.36
CA PRO A 455 13.52 5.08 0.17
C PRO A 455 12.52 5.85 -0.71
N ALA A 456 13.01 6.74 -1.57
CA ALA A 456 12.20 7.51 -2.51
C ALA A 456 12.14 6.86 -3.90
N SER A 457 12.61 5.63 -4.10
CA SER A 457 12.54 4.94 -5.40
C SER A 457 11.10 4.57 -5.81
N LEU A 458 10.92 4.19 -7.08
CA LEU A 458 9.64 3.66 -7.55
C LEU A 458 9.31 2.34 -6.86
N LEU A 459 10.30 1.46 -6.66
CA LEU A 459 10.14 0.20 -5.92
C LEU A 459 9.64 0.43 -4.49
N SER A 460 10.25 1.37 -3.76
CA SER A 460 9.84 1.71 -2.39
C SER A 460 8.40 2.26 -2.35
N TRP A 461 8.04 3.08 -3.33
CA TRP A 461 6.67 3.59 -3.47
C TRP A 461 5.67 2.47 -3.81
N MET A 462 6.01 1.54 -4.71
CA MET A 462 5.17 0.38 -5.04
C MET A 462 4.94 -0.53 -3.81
N LYS A 463 5.97 -0.77 -3.00
CA LYS A 463 5.84 -1.49 -1.71
C LYS A 463 4.82 -0.82 -0.79
N GLN A 464 4.85 0.51 -0.68
CA GLN A 464 3.90 1.28 0.12
C GLN A 464 2.47 1.18 -0.44
N LEU A 465 2.30 1.34 -1.76
CA LEU A 465 1.01 1.25 -2.44
C LEU A 465 0.36 -0.13 -2.24
N ILE A 466 1.12 -1.22 -2.43
CA ILE A 466 0.66 -2.59 -2.23
C ILE A 466 0.29 -2.82 -0.76
N ALA A 467 1.10 -2.34 0.18
CA ALA A 467 0.82 -2.46 1.60
C ALA A 467 -0.47 -1.72 2.01
N LEU A 468 -0.71 -0.53 1.46
CA LEU A 468 -1.96 0.20 1.65
C LEU A 468 -3.14 -0.59 1.09
N ARG A 469 -3.05 -1.08 -0.15
CA ARG A 469 -4.14 -1.88 -0.73
C ARG A 469 -4.48 -3.12 0.13
N LYS A 470 -3.48 -3.80 0.68
CA LYS A 470 -3.69 -4.99 1.52
C LYS A 470 -4.38 -4.69 2.86
N ARG A 471 -4.28 -3.45 3.36
CA ARG A 471 -4.94 -3.02 4.61
C ARG A 471 -6.42 -2.67 4.41
N HIS A 472 -6.82 -2.33 3.19
CA HIS A 472 -8.17 -1.85 2.87
C HIS A 472 -8.87 -2.79 1.89
N ARG A 473 -9.64 -3.77 2.38
CA ARG A 473 -10.28 -4.79 1.52
C ARG A 473 -11.35 -4.19 0.62
N VAL A 474 -11.93 -3.06 1.01
CA VAL A 474 -12.80 -2.23 0.16
C VAL A 474 -12.22 -1.93 -1.23
N LEU A 475 -10.89 -1.85 -1.40
CA LEU A 475 -10.27 -1.68 -2.73
C LEU A 475 -10.37 -2.94 -3.61
N GLY A 476 -10.35 -4.14 -3.01
CA GLY A 476 -10.54 -5.39 -3.75
C GLY A 476 -12.00 -5.79 -3.92
N ARG A 477 -12.84 -5.53 -2.92
CA ARG A 477 -14.19 -6.12 -2.81
C ARG A 477 -15.32 -5.10 -2.82
N GLY A 478 -15.03 -3.83 -2.62
CA GLY A 478 -16.06 -2.79 -2.50
C GLY A 478 -16.70 -2.44 -3.83
N ALA A 479 -17.98 -2.08 -3.79
CA ALA A 479 -18.70 -1.47 -4.90
C ALA A 479 -18.07 -0.12 -5.26
N THR A 480 -18.18 0.28 -6.52
CA THR A 480 -17.63 1.54 -7.04
C THR A 480 -18.77 2.48 -7.43
N THR A 481 -18.74 3.71 -6.92
CA THR A 481 -19.63 4.78 -7.35
C THR A 481 -18.80 5.91 -7.94
N PHE A 482 -18.89 6.13 -9.26
CA PHE A 482 -18.23 7.26 -9.90
C PHE A 482 -18.92 8.57 -9.51
N LEU A 483 -18.11 9.59 -9.22
CA LEU A 483 -18.59 10.95 -9.01
C LEU A 483 -18.55 11.70 -10.34
N ASP A 484 -19.42 12.70 -10.49
CA ASP A 484 -19.56 13.48 -11.72
C ASP A 484 -19.14 14.95 -11.53
N PRO A 485 -17.84 15.25 -11.28
CA PRO A 485 -17.39 16.64 -11.21
C PRO A 485 -17.43 17.34 -12.57
N ASP A 486 -17.71 18.65 -12.55
CA ASP A 486 -17.66 19.53 -13.73
C ASP A 486 -16.28 19.52 -14.41
N ASN A 487 -15.19 19.30 -13.65
CA ASN A 487 -13.85 19.20 -14.20
C ASN A 487 -13.58 17.81 -14.77
N HIS A 488 -13.74 17.67 -16.09
CA HIS A 488 -13.51 16.43 -16.83
C HIS A 488 -12.06 15.90 -16.79
N HIS A 489 -11.09 16.71 -16.34
CA HIS A 489 -9.70 16.28 -16.15
C HIS A 489 -9.50 15.45 -14.87
N VAL A 490 -10.46 15.43 -13.95
CA VAL A 490 -10.33 14.76 -12.65
C VAL A 490 -11.29 13.58 -12.56
N LEU A 491 -10.73 12.37 -12.50
CA LEU A 491 -11.49 11.16 -12.19
C LEU A 491 -11.69 11.05 -10.67
N ALA A 492 -12.91 10.91 -10.21
CA ALA A 492 -13.21 10.70 -8.80
C ALA A 492 -14.27 9.61 -8.62
N PHE A 493 -14.08 8.74 -7.63
CA PHE A 493 -15.02 7.68 -7.30
C PHE A 493 -14.89 7.25 -5.84
N VAL A 494 -15.96 6.69 -5.29
CA VAL A 494 -15.99 6.12 -3.94
C VAL A 494 -16.04 4.60 -4.02
N ARG A 495 -15.22 3.94 -3.22
CA ARG A 495 -15.26 2.50 -2.98
C ARG A 495 -15.92 2.23 -1.63
N SER A 496 -16.96 1.41 -1.62
CA SER A 496 -17.76 1.12 -0.41
C SER A 496 -17.92 -0.39 -0.21
N LEU A 497 -17.73 -0.86 1.02
CA LEU A 497 -17.93 -2.25 1.40
C LEU A 497 -18.59 -2.29 2.78
N ASP A 498 -19.63 -3.10 2.92
CA ASP A 498 -20.35 -3.24 4.18
C ASP A 498 -19.40 -3.62 5.33
N GLY A 499 -19.45 -2.84 6.42
CA GLY A 499 -18.61 -3.05 7.60
C GLY A 499 -17.19 -2.47 7.49
N GLU A 500 -16.81 -1.87 6.37
CA GLU A 500 -15.56 -1.11 6.21
C GLU A 500 -15.84 0.37 5.93
N ARG A 501 -14.85 1.22 6.22
CA ARG A 501 -14.94 2.65 5.95
C ARG A 501 -14.83 2.90 4.44
N PRO A 502 -15.69 3.75 3.84
CA PRO A 502 -15.59 4.08 2.42
C PRO A 502 -14.28 4.77 2.08
N LEU A 503 -13.75 4.52 0.87
CA LEU A 503 -12.59 5.21 0.34
C LEU A 503 -12.96 6.11 -0.84
N LEU A 504 -12.63 7.39 -0.75
CA LEU A 504 -12.71 8.34 -1.85
C LEU A 504 -11.37 8.35 -2.61
N CYS A 505 -11.40 7.99 -3.89
CA CYS A 505 -10.25 8.05 -4.79
C CYS A 505 -10.43 9.23 -5.75
N VAL A 506 -9.42 10.10 -5.87
CA VAL A 506 -9.43 11.28 -6.75
C VAL A 506 -8.12 11.33 -7.52
N ALA A 507 -8.17 11.46 -8.84
CA ALA A 507 -7.02 11.36 -9.72
C ALA A 507 -7.06 12.46 -10.80
N ASN A 508 -6.02 13.27 -10.88
CA ASN A 508 -5.84 14.26 -11.93
C ASN A 508 -5.20 13.59 -13.15
N LEU A 509 -5.91 13.56 -14.27
CA LEU A 509 -5.42 13.00 -15.54
C LEU A 509 -4.66 14.02 -16.38
N SER A 510 -4.67 15.29 -15.99
CA SER A 510 -4.01 16.39 -16.69
C SER A 510 -2.54 16.55 -16.27
N ARG A 511 -1.73 17.00 -17.23
CA ARG A 511 -0.34 17.44 -16.98
C ARG A 511 -0.24 18.78 -16.25
N LEU A 512 -1.37 19.44 -16.00
CA LEU A 512 -1.46 20.72 -15.30
C LEU A 512 -2.12 20.52 -13.94
N ALA A 513 -1.91 21.47 -13.02
CA ALA A 513 -2.65 21.48 -11.76
C ALA A 513 -4.14 21.71 -12.03
N GLN A 514 -4.99 20.99 -11.32
CA GLN A 514 -6.45 21.05 -11.48
C GLN A 514 -7.12 21.34 -10.14
N GLN A 515 -8.16 22.17 -10.18
CA GLN A 515 -9.10 22.34 -9.07
C GLN A 515 -10.38 21.58 -9.42
N VAL A 516 -10.99 20.92 -8.43
CA VAL A 516 -12.27 20.24 -8.57
C VAL A 516 -13.14 20.51 -7.35
N GLU A 517 -14.45 20.56 -7.55
CA GLU A 517 -15.43 20.51 -6.48
C GLU A 517 -16.18 19.18 -6.57
N LEU A 518 -16.20 18.41 -5.49
CA LEU A 518 -16.83 17.09 -5.44
C LEU A 518 -18.14 17.13 -4.66
N ASP A 519 -19.20 16.56 -5.22
CA ASP A 519 -20.43 16.33 -4.47
C ASP A 519 -20.26 15.12 -3.54
N LEU A 520 -20.08 15.39 -2.25
CA LEU A 520 -19.90 14.38 -1.20
C LEU A 520 -20.99 14.49 -0.13
N ARG A 521 -22.17 15.04 -0.46
CA ARG A 521 -23.23 15.33 0.53
C ARG A 521 -23.68 14.08 1.31
N GLU A 522 -23.62 12.90 0.71
CA GLU A 522 -23.90 11.62 1.37
C GLU A 522 -22.96 11.33 2.56
N PHE A 523 -21.78 11.94 2.58
CA PHE A 523 -20.75 11.78 3.60
C PHE A 523 -20.61 13.03 4.49
N THR A 524 -21.65 13.87 4.56
CA THR A 524 -21.65 15.08 5.41
C THR A 524 -21.31 14.72 6.86
N GLY A 525 -20.36 15.45 7.45
CA GLY A 525 -19.81 15.21 8.79
C GLY A 525 -18.58 14.30 8.80
N ALA A 526 -18.32 13.52 7.76
CA ALA A 526 -17.11 12.72 7.66
C ALA A 526 -15.89 13.59 7.35
N ALA A 527 -14.74 13.24 7.92
CA ALA A 527 -13.46 13.85 7.59
C ALA A 527 -12.68 12.94 6.64
N PRO A 528 -12.28 13.40 5.45
CA PRO A 528 -11.37 12.66 4.60
C PRO A 528 -9.99 12.55 5.26
N ILE A 529 -9.47 11.34 5.41
CA ILE A 529 -8.12 11.07 5.93
C ILE A 529 -7.28 10.50 4.80
N GLU A 530 -6.24 11.23 4.40
CA GLU A 530 -5.37 10.85 3.29
C GLU A 530 -4.54 9.61 3.67
N LEU A 531 -4.57 8.55 2.85
CA LEU A 531 -4.09 7.22 3.25
C LEU A 531 -2.56 7.12 3.38
N PHE A 532 -1.78 7.89 2.62
CA PHE A 532 -0.32 7.78 2.64
C PHE A 532 0.30 8.49 3.86
N GLY A 533 -0.07 9.75 4.07
CA GLY A 533 0.41 10.62 5.13
C GLY A 533 -0.48 10.66 6.37
N GLN A 534 -1.65 10.02 6.35
CA GLN A 534 -2.63 10.00 7.45
C GLN A 534 -3.09 11.41 7.86
N ASN A 535 -3.05 12.35 6.92
CA ASN A 535 -3.44 13.73 7.16
C ASN A 535 -4.96 13.86 7.12
N ARG A 536 -5.55 14.46 8.15
CA ARG A 536 -7.00 14.69 8.25
C ARG A 536 -7.35 16.01 7.57
N PHE A 537 -8.17 15.94 6.53
CA PHE A 537 -8.68 17.11 5.83
C PHE A 537 -9.92 17.67 6.52
N ALA A 538 -10.36 18.86 6.09
CA ALA A 538 -11.56 19.51 6.63
C ALA A 538 -12.78 18.57 6.50
N PRO A 539 -13.67 18.51 7.51
CA PRO A 539 -14.89 17.72 7.41
C PRO A 539 -15.76 18.12 6.22
N ILE A 540 -16.43 17.14 5.63
CA ILE A 540 -17.36 17.33 4.52
C ILE A 540 -18.61 18.04 5.06
N GLY A 541 -18.95 19.18 4.45
CA GLY A 541 -20.17 19.94 4.74
C GLY A 541 -21.25 19.71 3.69
N GLU A 542 -22.30 20.55 3.73
CA GLU A 542 -23.40 20.48 2.75
C GLU A 542 -23.05 21.05 1.36
N ARG A 543 -21.91 21.74 1.25
CA ARG A 543 -21.41 22.31 -0.02
C ARG A 543 -20.48 21.32 -0.71
N ALA A 544 -20.33 21.47 -2.03
CA ALA A 544 -19.34 20.72 -2.78
C ALA A 544 -17.94 20.90 -2.19
N TYR A 545 -17.19 19.81 -2.11
CA TYR A 545 -15.92 19.72 -1.41
C TYR A 545 -14.77 20.12 -2.33
N PRO A 546 -14.08 21.24 -2.09
CA PRO A 546 -13.02 21.70 -2.98
C PRO A 546 -11.72 20.91 -2.76
N LEU A 547 -11.10 20.47 -3.85
CA LEU A 547 -9.77 19.87 -3.87
C LEU A 547 -8.91 20.50 -4.95
N THR A 548 -7.59 20.53 -4.71
CA THR A 548 -6.58 20.93 -5.70
C THR A 548 -5.57 19.81 -5.83
N LEU A 549 -5.29 19.40 -7.06
CA LEU A 549 -4.38 18.31 -7.38
C LEU A 549 -3.22 18.81 -8.24
N ALA A 550 -2.02 18.35 -7.92
CA ALA A 550 -0.83 18.55 -8.74
C ALA A 550 -0.97 17.84 -10.11
N PRO A 551 -0.15 18.19 -11.12
CA PRO A 551 -0.05 17.43 -12.37
C PRO A 551 0.10 15.92 -12.13
N TYR A 552 -0.82 15.12 -12.70
CA TYR A 552 -0.87 13.67 -12.50
C TYR A 552 -0.95 13.20 -11.04
N GLY A 553 -1.29 14.11 -10.11
CA GLY A 553 -1.44 13.81 -8.70
C GLY A 553 -2.76 13.09 -8.42
N PHE A 554 -2.77 12.30 -7.34
CA PHE A 554 -3.95 11.60 -6.88
C PHE A 554 -4.03 11.64 -5.35
N PHE A 555 -5.22 11.39 -4.81
CA PHE A 555 -5.46 11.17 -3.39
C PHE A 555 -6.34 9.95 -3.20
N TRP A 556 -6.02 9.16 -2.17
CA TRP A 556 -6.94 8.20 -1.58
C TRP A 556 -7.27 8.68 -0.18
N PHE A 557 -8.55 8.87 0.10
CA PHE A 557 -9.03 9.27 1.40
C PHE A 557 -9.89 8.17 2.00
N GLU A 558 -9.65 7.83 3.26
CA GLU A 558 -10.67 7.16 4.07
C GLU A 558 -11.68 8.19 4.55
N LEU A 559 -12.96 7.94 4.33
CA LEU A 559 -14.04 8.81 4.80
C LEU A 559 -14.41 8.41 6.23
N ASP A 560 -13.78 9.06 7.20
CA ASP A 560 -14.04 8.87 8.62
C ASP A 560 -15.26 9.69 9.04
N SER A 561 -16.43 9.06 9.05
CA SER A 561 -17.68 9.64 9.60
C SER A 561 -17.61 9.96 11.09
N GLY A 562 -16.52 9.58 11.77
CA GLY A 562 -16.45 9.56 13.23
C GLY A 562 -17.20 8.37 13.84
N GLU A 563 -17.86 7.55 13.01
CA GLU A 563 -18.55 6.32 13.42
C GLU A 563 -17.65 5.10 13.23
N THR A 564 -16.52 5.06 13.94
CA THR A 564 -15.97 3.76 14.31
C THR A 564 -16.82 3.15 15.42
N VAL A 565 -17.12 1.86 15.29
CA VAL A 565 -17.62 1.00 16.37
C VAL A 565 -16.63 1.03 17.54
N ALA A 566 -16.80 2.03 18.39
CA ALA A 566 -16.27 2.14 19.74
C ALA A 566 -17.30 2.97 20.50
N ASP A 567 -18.38 2.32 20.91
CA ASP A 567 -19.32 2.76 21.96
C ASP A 567 -19.43 4.30 22.11
N GLY A 568 -20.22 4.95 21.24
CA GLY A 568 -20.65 6.36 21.34
C GLY A 568 -19.54 7.40 21.50
N GLY A 569 -18.81 7.73 20.43
CA GLY A 569 -17.59 8.56 20.36
C GLY A 569 -17.72 10.08 20.55
N GLY A 570 -18.69 10.57 21.31
CA GLY A 570 -18.61 11.90 21.93
C GLY A 570 -17.92 11.83 23.30
N PRO A 571 -17.39 12.93 23.84
CA PRO A 571 -17.02 12.98 25.25
C PRO A 571 -18.24 12.56 26.08
N PRO A 572 -18.10 11.56 26.99
CA PRO A 572 -19.24 10.99 27.67
C PRO A 572 -19.94 12.05 28.51
N HIS A 573 -21.27 11.97 28.58
CA HIS A 573 -22.02 12.72 29.57
C HIS A 573 -21.90 12.07 30.96
N LEU A 574 -21.44 12.83 31.94
CA LEU A 574 -21.34 12.40 33.33
C LEU A 574 -22.48 13.05 34.14
N ALA A 575 -23.49 12.26 34.49
CA ALA A 575 -24.64 12.72 35.26
C ALA A 575 -24.23 13.25 36.64
N GLY A 576 -24.72 14.44 36.96
CA GLY A 576 -24.45 15.21 38.17
C GLY A 576 -23.72 16.52 37.92
N THR A 577 -23.67 17.33 38.98
CA THR A 577 -22.90 18.57 39.02
C THR A 577 -21.40 18.32 39.13
N TRP A 578 -20.56 19.32 38.82
CA TRP A 578 -19.10 19.29 39.04
C TRP A 578 -18.67 18.63 40.37
N GLU A 579 -19.29 19.03 41.48
CA GLU A 579 -18.93 18.50 42.81
C GLU A 579 -19.33 17.03 43.00
N GLU A 580 -20.41 16.59 42.36
CA GLU A 580 -20.89 15.21 42.41
C GLU A 580 -20.02 14.30 41.53
N VAL A 581 -19.62 14.78 40.35
CA VAL A 581 -18.75 14.06 39.43
C VAL A 581 -17.35 13.88 40.00
N LEU A 582 -16.76 14.92 40.62
CA LEU A 582 -15.47 14.77 41.30
C LEU A 582 -15.54 13.78 42.49
N ARG A 583 -16.70 13.66 43.16
CA ARG A 583 -16.91 12.64 44.19
C ARG A 583 -17.02 11.22 43.60
N ARG A 584 -17.60 11.10 42.41
CA ARG A 584 -17.82 9.84 41.67
C ARG A 584 -16.61 9.51 40.79
N ARG A 585 -15.59 8.93 41.42
CA ARG A 585 -14.30 8.56 40.80
C ARG A 585 -14.41 7.58 39.63
N ALA A 586 -15.31 6.60 39.68
CA ALA A 586 -15.39 5.56 38.64
C ALA A 586 -15.94 6.07 37.29
N PRO A 587 -17.05 6.83 37.22
CA PRO A 587 -17.46 7.49 35.98
C PRO A 587 -16.40 8.42 35.38
N LEU A 588 -15.73 9.20 36.22
CA LEU A 588 -14.64 10.08 35.80
C LEU A 588 -13.43 9.31 35.26
N GLY A 589 -13.05 8.21 35.92
CA GLY A 589 -12.00 7.30 35.44
C GLY A 589 -12.31 6.71 34.08
N ARG A 590 -13.56 6.31 33.82
CA ARG A 590 -13.99 5.84 32.49
C ARG A 590 -13.94 6.93 31.43
N ALA A 591 -14.34 8.17 31.75
CA ALA A 591 -14.20 9.29 30.82
C ALA A 591 -12.73 9.55 30.47
N LEU A 592 -11.84 9.52 31.47
CA LEU A 592 -10.41 9.67 31.27
C LEU A 592 -9.78 8.47 30.52
N ALA A 593 -10.28 7.25 30.71
CA ALA A 593 -9.84 6.06 29.95
C ALA A 593 -10.08 6.22 28.45
N ARG A 594 -11.18 6.89 28.08
CA ARG A 594 -11.50 7.22 26.68
C ARG A 594 -10.67 8.38 26.16
N TRP A 595 -10.39 9.37 27.01
CA TRP A 595 -9.75 10.62 26.62
C TRP A 595 -8.21 10.55 26.54
N LEU A 596 -7.55 9.86 27.48
CA LEU A 596 -6.09 9.78 27.62
C LEU A 596 -5.36 9.21 26.39
N PRO A 597 -5.79 8.08 25.78
CA PRO A 597 -5.06 7.49 24.64
C PRO A 597 -4.96 8.41 23.43
N GLY A 598 -5.90 9.34 23.27
CA GLY A 598 -5.89 10.32 22.19
C GLY A 598 -4.94 11.51 22.41
N ARG A 599 -4.26 11.61 23.56
CA ARG A 599 -3.42 12.78 23.89
C ARG A 599 -1.99 12.60 23.41
N ARG A 600 -1.41 13.66 22.83
CA ARG A 600 -0.04 13.61 22.28
C ARG A 600 1.02 13.30 23.35
N TRP A 601 0.83 13.78 24.56
CA TRP A 601 1.73 13.59 25.70
C TRP A 601 1.53 12.26 26.45
N PHE A 602 0.52 11.45 26.10
CA PHE A 602 0.31 10.15 26.75
C PHE A 602 1.39 9.16 26.31
N ALA A 603 2.19 8.65 27.25
CA ALA A 603 3.37 7.85 26.94
C ALA A 603 3.02 6.40 26.56
N GLY A 604 1.86 5.89 26.98
CA GLY A 604 1.38 4.53 26.69
C GLY A 604 0.81 4.31 25.28
N LYS A 605 1.23 5.11 24.28
CA LYS A 605 0.75 4.98 22.90
C LYS A 605 1.19 3.64 22.31
N GLY A 606 0.22 2.86 21.80
CA GLY A 606 0.45 1.53 21.23
C GLY A 606 0.25 0.36 22.22
N ALA A 607 0.12 0.63 23.53
CA ALA A 607 -0.26 -0.38 24.52
C ALA A 607 -1.78 -0.36 24.76
N ILE A 608 -2.38 -1.52 25.00
CA ILE A 608 -3.82 -1.62 25.29
C ILE A 608 -4.05 -1.21 26.74
N VAL A 609 -4.82 -0.14 26.96
CA VAL A 609 -5.22 0.33 28.30
C VAL A 609 -6.27 -0.62 28.87
N ARG A 610 -5.96 -1.27 29.99
CA ARG A 610 -6.86 -2.18 30.70
C ARG A 610 -7.82 -1.44 31.63
N ASP A 611 -7.32 -0.46 32.38
CA ASP A 611 -8.10 0.30 33.36
C ASP A 611 -7.49 1.69 33.61
N VAL A 612 -8.33 2.67 33.94
CA VAL A 612 -7.91 3.99 34.44
C VAL A 612 -8.64 4.31 35.73
N GLY A 613 -7.89 4.29 36.83
CA GLY A 613 -8.38 4.57 38.17
C GLY A 613 -8.03 5.98 38.64
N VAL A 614 -9.01 6.73 39.17
CA VAL A 614 -8.77 8.03 39.82
C VAL A 614 -8.26 7.81 41.25
N GLU A 615 -6.94 7.94 41.43
CA GLU A 615 -6.26 7.75 42.72
C GLU A 615 -6.49 8.92 43.67
N ASP A 616 -6.45 10.16 43.17
CA ASP A 616 -6.87 11.33 43.96
C ASP A 616 -7.26 12.55 43.13
N ILE A 617 -7.88 13.54 43.79
CA ILE A 617 -8.30 14.80 43.20
C ILE A 617 -7.94 15.92 44.19
N VAL A 618 -7.18 16.91 43.73
CA VAL A 618 -6.79 18.09 44.51
C VAL A 618 -7.40 19.34 43.89
N ALA A 619 -8.40 19.93 44.54
CA ALA A 619 -9.00 21.19 44.09
C ALA A 619 -7.97 22.34 44.18
N LEU A 620 -7.67 22.98 43.06
CA LEU A 620 -6.75 24.14 43.01
C LEU A 620 -7.50 25.43 43.39
N ASP A 621 -8.74 25.54 42.91
CA ASP A 621 -9.75 26.52 43.31
C ASP A 621 -11.18 25.95 43.10
N GLY A 622 -12.20 26.81 42.92
CA GLY A 622 -13.58 26.39 42.73
C GLY A 622 -13.93 25.87 41.33
N THR A 623 -13.06 26.08 40.33
CA THR A 623 -13.31 25.71 38.92
C THR A 623 -12.26 24.77 38.35
N VAL A 624 -11.08 24.66 38.97
CA VAL A 624 -9.97 23.82 38.52
C VAL A 624 -9.59 22.79 39.59
N ALA A 625 -9.44 21.54 39.16
CA ALA A 625 -8.95 20.45 39.99
C ALA A 625 -7.83 19.67 39.29
N LEU A 626 -6.82 19.25 40.05
CA LEU A 626 -5.77 18.36 39.58
C LEU A 626 -6.17 16.91 39.88
N ILE A 627 -6.42 16.12 38.84
CA ILE A 627 -6.77 14.70 38.96
C ILE A 627 -5.50 13.87 38.82
N ILE A 628 -5.28 12.95 39.75
CA ILE A 628 -4.20 11.97 39.72
C ILE A 628 -4.80 10.63 39.31
N VAL A 629 -4.36 10.10 38.17
CA VAL A 629 -4.86 8.85 37.61
C VAL A 629 -3.76 7.80 37.52
N ARG A 630 -4.10 6.56 37.82
CA ARG A 630 -3.28 5.39 37.51
C ARG A 630 -3.87 4.70 36.29
N THR A 631 -3.03 4.48 35.29
CA THR A 631 -3.36 3.77 34.07
C THR A 631 -2.68 2.42 34.09
N ALA A 632 -3.47 1.36 34.04
CA ALA A 632 -2.99 -0.01 33.94
C ALA A 632 -3.04 -0.48 32.48
N PHE A 633 -1.97 -1.10 32.01
CA PHE A 633 -1.85 -1.62 30.66
C PHE A 633 -2.01 -3.16 30.66
N THR A 634 -2.28 -3.76 29.49
CA THR A 634 -2.27 -5.22 29.34
C THR A 634 -0.87 -5.81 29.44
N GLU A 635 0.14 -5.04 29.02
CA GLU A 635 1.56 -5.38 29.05
C GLU A 635 2.36 -4.15 29.52
N GLY A 636 3.40 -4.35 30.34
CA GLY A 636 4.22 -3.28 30.93
C GLY A 636 3.76 -2.84 32.33
N ASP A 637 4.48 -1.87 32.91
CA ASP A 637 4.21 -1.33 34.24
C ASP A 637 3.07 -0.31 34.23
N ASP A 638 2.29 -0.26 35.31
CA ASP A 638 1.27 0.77 35.55
C ASP A 638 1.93 2.17 35.61
N GLN A 639 1.31 3.15 34.96
CA GLN A 639 1.81 4.52 34.92
C GLN A 639 0.84 5.48 35.62
N ARG A 640 1.39 6.53 36.26
CA ARG A 640 0.60 7.59 36.88
C ARG A 640 0.66 8.88 36.09
N TYR A 641 -0.47 9.56 35.97
CA TYR A 641 -0.60 10.82 35.25
C TYR A 641 -1.28 11.89 36.10
N SER A 642 -0.88 13.15 35.88
CA SER A 642 -1.53 14.34 36.42
C SER A 642 -2.33 15.03 35.32
N VAL A 643 -3.64 15.22 35.57
CA VAL A 643 -4.61 15.76 34.61
C VAL A 643 -5.35 16.92 35.27
N PRO A 644 -4.93 18.18 35.06
CA PRO A 644 -5.69 19.32 35.54
C PRO A 644 -6.94 19.51 34.66
N VAL A 645 -8.10 19.56 35.30
CA VAL A 645 -9.39 19.73 34.64
C VAL A 645 -10.02 21.04 35.05
N LEU A 646 -10.67 21.70 34.10
CA LEU A 646 -11.40 22.95 34.28
C LEU A 646 -12.90 22.69 34.07
N ARG A 647 -13.72 23.22 34.97
CA ARG A 647 -15.16 23.36 34.79
C ARG A 647 -15.49 24.58 33.94
N THR A 648 -16.20 24.38 32.84
CA THR A 648 -16.71 25.46 31.98
C THR A 648 -18.23 25.37 31.83
N SER A 649 -18.85 26.36 31.20
CA SER A 649 -20.17 26.15 30.58
C SER A 649 -20.05 25.17 29.41
N GLU A 650 -21.15 24.53 29.04
CA GLU A 650 -21.18 23.60 27.91
C GLU A 650 -20.73 24.28 26.60
N GLY A 651 -21.27 25.46 26.29
CA GLY A 651 -20.88 26.22 25.08
C GLY A 651 -19.40 26.59 25.05
N ARG A 652 -18.81 26.98 26.19
CA ARG A 652 -17.36 27.27 26.27
C ARG A 652 -16.53 26.01 26.14
N GLY A 653 -17.01 24.87 26.65
CA GLY A 653 -16.34 23.58 26.51
C GLY A 653 -16.25 23.14 25.05
N VAL A 654 -17.35 23.28 24.30
CA VAL A 654 -17.40 22.99 22.86
C VAL A 654 -16.53 23.96 22.07
N GLU A 655 -16.56 25.26 22.41
CA GLU A 655 -15.68 26.26 21.77
C GLU A 655 -14.20 25.92 21.94
N LEU A 656 -13.78 25.53 23.16
CA LEU A 656 -12.41 25.11 23.45
C LEU A 656 -12.02 23.83 22.72
N ASP A 657 -12.93 22.85 22.58
CA ASP A 657 -12.68 21.62 21.84
C ASP A 657 -12.53 21.84 20.33
N ASN A 658 -13.29 22.79 19.78
CA ASN A 658 -13.16 23.21 18.39
C ASN A 658 -11.82 23.92 18.12
N MET A 659 -11.34 24.73 19.07
CA MET A 659 -10.03 25.39 18.96
C MET A 659 -8.86 24.45 19.23
N TYR A 660 -9.04 23.50 20.16
CA TYR A 660 -8.02 22.55 20.60
C TYR A 660 -8.60 21.13 20.62
N PRO A 661 -8.52 20.38 19.51
CA PRO A 661 -9.17 19.07 19.39
C PRO A 661 -8.86 18.08 20.52
N GLY A 662 -9.91 17.67 21.22
CA GLY A 662 -9.86 16.81 22.40
C GLY A 662 -9.47 17.55 23.68
N ALA A 663 -9.81 18.83 23.77
CA ALA A 663 -9.84 19.55 25.04
C ALA A 663 -10.99 19.07 25.92
N LEU A 664 -12.12 18.67 25.34
CA LEU A 664 -13.31 18.23 26.06
C LEU A 664 -13.16 16.79 26.57
N ILE A 665 -13.26 16.62 27.89
CA ILE A 665 -13.14 15.35 28.59
C ILE A 665 -14.53 14.72 28.77
N ALA A 666 -15.54 15.51 29.16
CA ALA A 666 -16.91 15.07 29.42
C ALA A 666 -17.89 16.26 29.49
N SER A 667 -19.17 16.03 29.19
CA SER A 667 -20.25 16.97 29.53
C SER A 667 -20.84 16.66 30.92
N LEU A 668 -21.40 17.66 31.58
CA LEU A 668 -22.02 17.59 32.91
C LEU A 668 -23.45 18.13 32.87
N ASP A 669 -24.25 17.88 33.91
CA ASP A 669 -25.58 18.51 34.04
C ASP A 669 -25.49 20.04 34.22
N ASP A 670 -24.34 20.54 34.72
CA ASP A 670 -24.11 21.95 35.06
C ASP A 670 -22.91 22.58 34.33
N GLY A 671 -22.50 22.00 33.19
CA GLY A 671 -21.40 22.50 32.37
C GLY A 671 -20.63 21.43 31.60
N ALA A 672 -19.31 21.62 31.48
CA ALA A 672 -18.40 20.69 30.82
C ALA A 672 -17.06 20.60 31.57
N LEU A 673 -16.37 19.47 31.37
CA LEU A 673 -15.01 19.21 31.84
C LEU A 673 -14.05 19.29 30.67
N VAL A 674 -13.08 20.21 30.75
CA VAL A 674 -12.02 20.34 29.74
C VAL A 674 -10.64 20.24 30.37
N ASP A 675 -9.61 19.98 29.56
CA ASP A 675 -8.22 20.11 30.00
C ASP A 675 -7.92 21.57 30.37
N ALA A 676 -7.51 21.80 31.61
CA ALA A 676 -7.27 23.15 32.10
C ALA A 676 -6.12 23.85 31.37
N MET A 677 -5.17 23.12 30.79
CA MET A 677 -3.99 23.72 30.16
C MET A 677 -4.27 24.38 28.81
N VAL A 678 -5.38 24.03 28.14
CA VAL A 678 -5.76 24.63 26.84
C VAL A 678 -6.61 25.90 27.00
N ALA A 679 -7.11 26.15 28.21
CA ALA A 679 -7.96 27.29 28.52
C ALA A 679 -7.15 28.33 29.32
N PRO A 680 -7.06 29.59 28.88
CA PRO A 680 -6.33 30.63 29.62
C PRO A 680 -6.72 30.74 31.10
N GLU A 681 -8.01 30.61 31.40
CA GLU A 681 -8.57 30.59 32.75
C GLU A 681 -8.10 29.39 33.59
N GLY A 682 -8.00 28.20 33.00
CA GLY A 682 -7.52 27.01 33.69
C GLY A 682 -6.00 27.06 33.89
N ALA A 683 -5.27 27.41 32.84
CA ALA A 683 -3.83 27.48 32.81
C ALA A 683 -3.28 28.51 33.81
N SER A 684 -3.94 29.68 33.92
CA SER A 684 -3.59 30.72 34.89
C SER A 684 -3.73 30.21 36.33
N VAL A 685 -4.78 29.44 36.64
CA VAL A 685 -4.95 28.83 37.98
C VAL A 685 -3.88 27.78 38.27
N VAL A 686 -3.58 26.90 37.31
CA VAL A 686 -2.55 25.85 37.45
C VAL A 686 -1.17 26.47 37.72
N ALA A 687 -0.78 27.46 36.91
CA ALA A 687 0.49 28.15 37.11
C ALA A 687 0.52 29.01 38.38
N GLY A 688 -0.59 29.67 38.71
CA GLY A 688 -0.75 30.42 39.95
C GLY A 688 -0.61 29.54 41.20
N ALA A 689 -0.97 28.25 41.10
CA ALA A 689 -0.78 27.30 42.19
C ALA A 689 0.71 27.01 42.47
N ALA A 690 1.58 27.02 41.45
CA ALA A 690 3.03 26.88 41.62
C ALA A 690 3.71 28.16 42.17
N LEU A 691 3.14 29.33 41.90
CA LEU A 691 3.69 30.64 42.27
C LEU A 691 3.24 31.15 43.65
N ARG A 692 2.46 30.38 44.40
CA ARG A 692 1.93 30.77 45.72
C ARG A 692 2.22 29.68 46.74
N ARG A 693 2.81 30.06 47.87
CA ARG A 693 3.04 29.13 48.99
C ARG A 693 1.73 28.79 49.68
N ARG A 694 1.03 27.77 49.16
CA ARG A 694 -0.25 27.29 49.66
C ARG A 694 -0.33 25.77 49.53
N THR A 695 -0.67 25.11 50.63
CA THR A 695 -0.93 23.67 50.68
C THR A 695 -2.41 23.40 50.38
N ARG A 696 -2.67 22.41 49.53
CA ARG A 696 -4.00 21.93 49.16
C ARG A 696 -4.03 20.41 49.36
N ARG A 697 -5.11 19.90 49.93
CA ARG A 697 -5.22 18.47 50.30
C ARG A 697 -6.34 17.82 49.49
N GLY A 698 -6.00 16.71 48.84
CA GLY A 698 -6.94 15.70 48.38
C GLY A 698 -7.21 14.68 49.49
N ARG A 699 -7.66 13.48 49.11
CA ARG A 699 -7.93 12.39 50.06
C ARG A 699 -6.65 11.70 50.54
N THR A 700 -5.71 11.49 49.62
CA THR A 700 -4.44 10.77 49.78
C THR A 700 -3.26 11.50 49.12
N ALA A 701 -3.48 12.73 48.64
CA ALA A 701 -2.51 13.58 47.96
C ALA A 701 -2.45 14.96 48.61
N VAL A 702 -1.26 15.53 48.72
CA VAL A 702 -1.04 16.90 49.17
C VAL A 702 -0.27 17.65 48.09
N ALA A 703 -0.89 18.68 47.50
CA ALA A 703 -0.25 19.56 46.54
C ALA A 703 0.24 20.84 47.24
N GLU A 704 1.50 21.19 47.08
CA GLU A 704 2.13 22.36 47.68
C GLU A 704 2.85 23.20 46.63
N GLY A 705 2.47 24.48 46.54
CA GLY A 705 3.18 25.44 45.72
C GLY A 705 4.44 25.95 46.42
N GLN A 706 5.58 25.92 45.72
CA GLN A 706 6.85 26.43 46.22
C GLN A 706 7.35 27.58 45.33
N PRO A 707 6.96 28.84 45.62
CA PRO A 707 7.54 29.97 44.93
C PRO A 707 9.02 30.11 45.28
N ARG A 708 9.87 30.22 44.26
CA ARG A 708 11.32 30.41 44.42
C ARG A 708 11.75 31.86 44.21
N ARG A 709 10.86 32.70 43.67
CA ARG A 709 11.09 34.13 43.46
C ARG A 709 9.89 34.96 43.93
N THR A 710 10.16 36.02 44.69
CA THR A 710 9.13 36.91 45.25
C THR A 710 8.51 37.82 44.19
N GLY A 711 7.21 38.10 44.28
CA GLY A 711 6.52 39.08 43.43
C GLY A 711 5.87 38.53 42.15
N LEU A 712 6.07 37.26 41.82
CA LEU A 712 5.51 36.63 40.61
C LEU A 712 4.08 36.09 40.80
N SER A 713 3.57 36.02 42.04
CA SER A 713 2.24 35.49 42.35
C SER A 713 1.06 36.28 41.75
N LYS A 714 1.32 37.51 41.28
CA LYS A 714 0.38 38.37 40.57
C LYS A 714 0.38 38.17 39.04
N LEU A 715 1.40 37.51 38.48
CA LEU A 715 1.50 37.31 37.02
C LEU A 715 0.43 36.36 36.49
N ALA A 716 0.06 35.34 37.28
CA ALA A 716 -1.01 34.40 36.95
C ALA A 716 -2.33 34.78 37.66
N ALA A 717 -2.62 36.08 37.77
CA ALA A 717 -3.85 36.57 38.39
C ALA A 717 -4.94 36.90 37.37
N ASP A 718 -4.56 37.31 36.16
CA ASP A 718 -5.48 37.56 35.05
C ASP A 718 -5.40 36.40 34.06
N PRO A 719 -6.50 35.69 33.79
CA PRO A 719 -6.56 34.67 32.73
C PRO A 719 -6.10 35.16 31.37
N ARG A 720 -6.31 36.43 31.02
CA ARG A 720 -6.00 36.99 29.69
C ARG A 720 -4.51 37.05 29.40
N ASP A 721 -3.68 36.98 30.44
CA ASP A 721 -2.24 36.96 30.33
C ASP A 721 -1.69 35.55 30.06
N ALA A 722 -2.52 34.50 30.11
CA ALA A 722 -2.11 33.12 29.87
C ALA A 722 -2.35 32.70 28.41
N HIS A 723 -1.28 32.30 27.73
CA HIS A 723 -1.28 31.85 26.34
C HIS A 723 -0.78 30.40 26.27
N PRO A 724 -1.69 29.42 26.13
CA PRO A 724 -1.32 28.03 25.85
C PRO A 724 -0.47 27.93 24.58
N MET A 725 0.57 27.11 24.60
CA MET A 725 1.49 26.94 23.46
C MET A 725 1.11 25.71 22.63
N SER A 726 1.16 25.81 21.30
CA SER A 726 0.73 24.76 20.35
C SER A 726 1.82 23.71 20.03
N VAL A 727 3.08 23.97 20.37
CA VAL A 727 4.23 23.09 20.11
C VAL A 727 4.37 22.07 21.24
N GLU A 728 3.76 20.89 21.11
CA GLU A 728 3.79 19.83 22.14
C GLU A 728 4.62 18.61 21.70
N GLN A 729 5.61 18.21 22.51
CA GLN A 729 6.35 16.93 22.38
C GLN A 729 5.92 15.90 23.43
N SER A 730 5.98 16.22 24.74
CA SER A 730 5.63 15.27 25.83
C SER A 730 4.97 15.90 27.07
N ASN A 731 4.82 17.22 27.10
CA ASN A 731 4.27 17.98 28.24
C ASN A 731 3.51 19.21 27.71
N SER A 732 2.60 19.77 28.51
CA SER A 732 1.84 20.97 28.15
C SER A 732 2.47 22.23 28.74
N SER A 733 2.61 23.29 27.95
CA SER A 733 3.27 24.53 28.34
C SER A 733 2.39 25.75 28.08
N VAL A 734 2.46 26.73 28.97
CA VAL A 734 1.70 27.99 28.89
C VAL A 734 2.63 29.16 29.15
N LEU A 735 2.62 30.16 28.28
CA LEU A 735 3.30 31.43 28.47
C LEU A 735 2.39 32.39 29.26
N ILE A 736 2.92 33.05 30.30
CA ILE A 736 2.13 33.94 31.18
C ILE A 736 2.73 35.34 31.22
N ALA A 737 1.92 36.33 30.83
CA ALA A 737 2.27 37.74 30.72
C ALA A 737 3.56 37.98 29.92
N SER A 738 3.88 37.07 28.99
CA SER A 738 5.16 36.98 28.28
C SER A 738 6.39 37.01 29.20
N ARG A 739 6.27 36.65 30.48
CA ARG A 739 7.35 36.78 31.48
C ARG A 739 7.81 35.45 32.04
N VAL A 740 6.91 34.48 32.12
CA VAL A 740 7.21 33.14 32.64
C VAL A 740 6.52 32.08 31.80
N ILE A 741 7.13 30.89 31.71
CA ILE A 741 6.56 29.72 31.06
C ILE A 741 6.26 28.68 32.14
N ALA A 742 5.01 28.25 32.25
CA ALA A 742 4.59 27.17 33.13
C ALA A 742 4.49 25.86 32.33
N LYS A 743 5.34 24.89 32.67
CA LYS A 743 5.36 23.55 32.09
C LYS A 743 4.69 22.56 33.05
N LEU A 744 3.65 21.87 32.59
CA LEU A 744 2.98 20.79 33.30
C LEU A 744 3.63 19.45 32.93
N ILE A 745 4.18 18.76 33.91
CA ILE A 745 4.72 17.41 33.80
C ILE A 745 3.56 16.41 33.92
N ARG A 746 3.18 15.82 32.79
CA ARG A 746 1.97 14.99 32.69
C ARG A 746 2.14 13.62 33.36
N GLN A 747 3.28 12.95 33.15
CA GLN A 747 3.58 11.67 33.79
C GLN A 747 4.24 11.89 35.16
N LEU A 748 3.67 11.30 36.20
CA LEU A 748 4.16 11.46 37.57
C LEU A 748 5.33 10.52 37.84
N THR A 749 6.48 11.10 38.16
CA THR A 749 7.67 10.40 38.67
C THR A 749 8.04 10.98 40.02
N THR A 750 8.25 10.12 41.02
CA THR A 750 8.65 10.54 42.37
C THR A 750 10.14 10.82 42.41
N GLY A 751 10.55 11.85 43.15
CA GLY A 751 11.95 12.27 43.24
C GLY A 751 12.21 13.65 42.62
N GLU A 752 13.48 13.96 42.41
CA GLU A 752 13.88 15.27 41.89
C GLU A 752 13.63 15.37 40.38
N SER A 753 12.94 16.43 39.94
CA SER A 753 12.70 16.68 38.53
C SER A 753 13.95 17.28 37.85
N PRO A 754 14.40 16.71 36.71
CA PRO A 754 15.49 17.29 35.91
C PRO A 754 15.22 18.73 35.46
N ASP A 755 13.95 19.07 35.19
CA ASP A 755 13.53 20.43 34.84
C ASP A 755 13.82 21.45 35.95
N ILE A 756 14.06 21.01 37.19
CA ILE A 756 14.45 21.86 38.32
C ILE A 756 15.95 21.76 38.59
N THR A 757 16.46 20.54 38.76
CA THR A 757 17.84 20.31 39.20
C THR A 757 18.86 20.82 38.20
N LEU A 758 18.62 20.60 36.90
CA LEU A 758 19.53 20.99 35.83
C LEU A 758 19.68 22.52 35.74
N PRO A 759 18.61 23.34 35.62
CA PRO A 759 18.76 24.80 35.60
C PRO A 759 19.38 25.38 36.86
N LEU A 760 19.06 24.83 38.04
CA LEU A 760 19.63 25.28 39.31
C LEU A 760 21.12 24.97 39.40
N HIS A 761 21.53 23.76 38.99
CA HIS A 761 22.93 23.35 38.96
C HIS A 761 23.75 24.17 37.97
N LEU A 762 23.25 24.34 36.74
CA LEU A 762 23.90 25.15 35.71
C LEU A 762 24.11 26.60 36.18
N ARG A 763 23.10 27.24 36.77
CA ARG A 763 23.24 28.60 37.32
C ARG A 763 24.20 28.68 38.50
N ALA A 764 24.16 27.70 39.41
CA ALA A 764 25.08 27.65 40.55
C ALA A 764 26.55 27.54 40.10
N ASN A 765 26.79 26.91 38.95
CA ASN A 765 28.12 26.75 38.35
C ASN A 765 28.42 27.79 37.24
N GLY A 766 27.71 28.92 37.24
CA GLY A 766 28.08 30.09 36.41
C GLY A 766 27.53 30.10 34.99
N PHE A 767 26.70 29.14 34.59
CA PHE A 767 26.03 29.17 33.28
C PHE A 767 24.78 30.07 33.32
N ALA A 768 24.91 31.28 32.78
CA ALA A 768 23.85 32.31 32.82
C ALA A 768 22.74 32.10 31.79
N HIS A 769 22.97 31.29 30.74
CA HIS A 769 22.09 31.14 29.57
C HIS A 769 21.03 30.05 29.72
N VAL A 770 20.58 29.81 30.96
CA VAL A 770 19.49 28.88 31.26
C VAL A 770 18.35 29.63 31.96
N PRO A 771 17.07 29.35 31.62
CA PRO A 771 15.93 29.98 32.28
C PRO A 771 15.95 29.79 33.80
N GLY A 772 15.61 30.84 34.55
CA GLY A 772 15.50 30.75 36.01
C GLY A 772 14.25 29.99 36.42
N VAL A 773 14.31 29.25 37.53
CA VAL A 773 13.12 28.57 38.10
C VAL A 773 12.38 29.52 39.03
N ALA A 774 11.18 29.93 38.63
CA ALA A 774 10.33 30.89 39.34
C ALA A 774 9.48 30.24 40.47
N GLY A 775 9.04 28.99 40.28
CA GLY A 775 8.28 28.25 41.28
C GLY A 775 7.89 26.85 40.80
N THR A 776 7.44 26.01 41.73
CA THR A 776 7.03 24.62 41.45
C THR A 776 5.71 24.30 42.13
N LEU A 777 4.95 23.36 41.57
CA LEU A 777 3.84 22.70 42.26
C LEU A 777 4.24 21.24 42.45
N ASP A 778 4.39 20.83 43.70
CA ASP A 778 4.79 19.48 44.06
C ASP A 778 3.62 18.73 44.69
N VAL A 779 3.44 17.47 44.32
CA VAL A 779 2.37 16.60 44.80
C VAL A 779 2.98 15.43 45.55
N ARG A 780 2.60 15.26 46.82
CA ARG A 780 2.99 14.11 47.65
C ARG A 780 1.80 13.18 47.82
N LEU A 781 1.95 11.93 47.38
CA LEU A 781 0.98 10.85 47.58
C LEU A 781 1.28 10.10 48.88
N ASP A 782 0.24 9.67 49.59
CA ASP A 782 0.37 8.83 50.78
C ASP A 782 1.01 7.49 50.41
N GLY A 783 2.02 7.08 51.18
CA GLY A 783 2.79 5.86 50.94
C GLY A 783 4.00 6.04 50.01
N GLU A 784 4.14 7.17 49.34
CA GLU A 784 5.32 7.47 48.52
C GLU A 784 6.42 8.18 49.35
N PRO A 785 7.71 7.81 49.18
CA PRO A 785 8.81 8.36 49.97
C PRO A 785 9.17 9.80 49.58
N ALA A 786 8.83 10.24 48.37
CA ALA A 786 9.17 11.54 47.83
C ALA A 786 7.97 12.18 47.11
N ALA A 787 7.96 13.52 47.03
CA ALA A 787 6.99 14.23 46.21
C ALA A 787 7.34 14.11 44.72
N ALA A 788 6.34 14.27 43.86
CA ALA A 788 6.47 14.40 42.42
C ALA A 788 6.18 15.84 42.02
N THR A 789 7.07 16.46 41.25
CA THR A 789 6.82 17.79 40.67
C THR A 789 5.85 17.66 39.50
N VAL A 790 4.73 18.38 39.54
CA VAL A 790 3.72 18.40 38.47
C VAL A 790 3.78 19.66 37.63
N VAL A 791 4.19 20.80 38.18
CA VAL A 791 4.34 22.05 37.42
C VAL A 791 5.68 22.68 37.76
N VAL A 792 6.41 23.11 36.73
CA VAL A 792 7.61 23.94 36.87
C VAL A 792 7.37 25.24 36.12
N VAL A 793 7.64 26.37 36.78
CA VAL A 793 7.54 27.69 36.16
C VAL A 793 8.95 28.24 35.95
N HIS A 794 9.28 28.55 34.70
CA HIS A 794 10.55 29.15 34.28
C HIS A 794 10.39 30.61 33.88
N ASP A 795 11.47 31.40 33.93
CA ASP A 795 11.53 32.69 33.25
C ASP A 795 11.32 32.47 31.73
N ALA A 796 10.50 33.30 31.09
CA ALA A 796 10.32 33.25 29.64
C ALA A 796 11.54 33.84 28.94
N VAL A 797 12.14 33.08 28.03
CA VAL A 797 13.17 33.59 27.12
C VAL A 797 12.46 33.99 25.84
N HIS A 798 12.57 35.27 25.45
CA HIS A 798 12.01 35.74 24.19
C HIS A 798 12.99 35.41 23.08
N ASN A 799 12.51 34.69 22.08
CA ASN A 799 13.23 34.39 20.85
C ASN A 799 12.25 34.54 19.67
N ASP A 800 12.75 35.04 18.54
CA ASP A 800 11.94 35.21 17.33
C ASP A 800 11.87 33.90 16.51
N THR A 801 12.83 32.99 16.71
CA THR A 801 12.92 31.68 16.06
C THR A 801 13.74 30.73 16.96
N ASP A 802 13.70 29.43 16.69
CA ASP A 802 14.62 28.47 17.28
C ASP A 802 15.75 28.10 16.31
N LEU A 803 16.78 27.43 16.82
CA LEU A 803 17.93 27.05 15.99
C LEU A 803 17.54 26.05 14.90
N TRP A 804 16.49 25.26 15.12
CA TRP A 804 16.05 24.26 14.15
C TRP A 804 15.44 24.94 12.93
N GLU A 805 14.44 25.80 13.14
CA GLU A 805 13.82 26.61 12.09
C GLU A 805 14.86 27.50 11.40
N TRP A 806 15.69 28.19 12.16
CA TRP A 806 16.75 29.03 11.59
C TRP A 806 17.74 28.22 10.73
N SER A 807 18.11 27.02 11.16
CA SER A 807 19.01 26.14 10.38
C SER A 807 18.33 25.62 9.13
N GLN A 808 17.04 25.28 9.20
CA GLN A 808 16.25 24.87 8.03
C GLN A 808 16.14 26.01 7.02
N ASP A 809 15.90 27.24 7.47
CA ASP A 809 15.82 28.43 6.61
C ASP A 809 17.17 28.73 5.95
N VAL A 810 18.29 28.61 6.68
CA VAL A 810 19.64 28.77 6.12
C VAL A 810 19.94 27.69 5.09
N LEU A 811 19.66 26.42 5.40
CA LEU A 811 19.88 25.31 4.46
C LEU A 811 19.02 25.45 3.20
N THR A 812 17.76 25.85 3.36
CA THR A 812 16.85 26.08 2.24
C THR A 812 17.37 27.19 1.32
N ARG A 813 17.76 28.34 1.89
CA ARG A 813 18.37 29.43 1.12
C ARG A 813 19.66 29.02 0.42
N GLU A 814 20.51 28.24 1.08
CA GLU A 814 21.77 27.78 0.51
C GLU A 814 21.54 26.77 -0.62
N VAL A 815 20.55 25.88 -0.49
CA VAL A 815 20.14 24.98 -1.57
C VAL A 815 19.59 25.77 -2.75
N GLU A 816 18.70 26.74 -2.52
CA GLU A 816 18.16 27.62 -3.57
C GLU A 816 19.26 28.40 -4.29
N ARG A 817 20.28 28.86 -3.54
CA ARG A 817 21.44 29.56 -4.07
C ARG A 817 22.34 28.64 -4.92
N LEU A 818 22.68 27.46 -4.43
CA LEU A 818 23.50 26.48 -5.16
C LEU A 818 22.83 26.00 -6.46
N VAL A 819 21.50 25.97 -6.48
CA VAL A 819 20.70 25.64 -7.67
C VAL A 819 20.72 26.79 -8.69
N SER A 820 20.85 28.04 -8.27
CA SER A 820 20.79 29.22 -9.13
C SER A 820 22.16 29.73 -9.59
N GLU A 821 23.20 29.67 -8.75
CA GLU A 821 24.57 30.10 -9.05
C GLU A 821 25.60 29.13 -8.42
N PRO A 822 25.98 28.04 -9.12
CA PRO A 822 26.84 26.97 -8.56
C PRO A 822 28.25 27.42 -8.17
N ASP A 823 28.75 28.51 -8.76
CA ASP A 823 30.13 29.01 -8.62
C ASP A 823 30.26 30.25 -7.72
N ALA A 824 29.17 30.73 -7.11
CA ALA A 824 29.21 31.90 -6.24
C ALA A 824 29.75 31.54 -4.84
N ASN A 825 30.76 32.26 -4.36
CA ASN A 825 31.19 32.22 -2.96
C ASN A 825 30.46 33.31 -2.14
N GLY A 826 29.68 32.91 -1.15
CA GLY A 826 29.03 33.76 -0.12
C GLY A 826 27.72 33.12 0.34
N GLU A 827 27.43 32.89 1.63
CA GLU A 827 27.41 33.83 2.76
C GLU A 827 27.92 33.14 4.08
N GLU A 828 29.15 32.61 4.10
CA GLU A 828 29.68 31.82 5.24
C GLU A 828 29.76 32.59 6.58
N ALA A 829 29.90 33.91 6.56
CA ALA A 829 30.24 34.69 7.75
C ALA A 829 29.12 34.77 8.80
N ALA A 830 27.85 34.83 8.38
CA ALA A 830 26.72 34.91 9.33
C ALA A 830 26.43 33.54 9.97
N THR A 831 26.51 32.47 9.18
CA THR A 831 26.28 31.10 9.65
C THR A 831 27.37 30.66 10.63
N MET A 832 28.63 30.96 10.32
CA MET A 832 29.77 30.63 11.20
C MET A 832 29.67 31.29 12.58
N VAL A 833 29.21 32.55 12.66
CA VAL A 833 29.10 33.27 13.95
C VAL A 833 28.06 32.62 14.88
N VAL A 834 26.93 32.18 14.33
CA VAL A 834 25.90 31.47 15.12
C VAL A 834 26.40 30.09 15.55
N THR A 835 27.08 29.36 14.66
CA THR A 835 27.68 28.05 14.97
C THR A 835 28.79 28.15 16.02
N GLU A 836 29.66 29.16 15.95
CA GLU A 836 30.73 29.39 16.93
C GLU A 836 30.17 29.79 18.29
N LEU A 837 29.16 30.67 18.32
CA LEU A 837 28.47 31.03 19.55
C LEU A 837 27.81 29.80 20.19
N LEU A 838 27.14 28.96 19.40
CA LEU A 838 26.54 27.72 19.89
C LEU A 838 27.60 26.78 20.47
N ALA A 839 28.67 26.51 19.73
CA ALA A 839 29.78 25.67 20.20
C ALA A 839 30.36 26.20 21.52
N THR A 840 30.53 27.51 21.64
CA THR A 840 30.98 28.17 22.87
C THR A 840 30.00 27.96 24.02
N ARG A 841 28.69 28.17 23.80
CA ARG A 841 27.66 27.98 24.84
C ARG A 841 27.50 26.53 25.25
N THR A 842 27.58 25.58 24.32
CA THR A 842 27.58 24.15 24.62
C THR A 842 28.82 23.77 25.45
N ALA A 843 30.00 24.29 25.12
CA ALA A 843 31.21 24.05 25.89
C ALA A 843 31.11 24.62 27.32
N GLU A 844 30.63 25.86 27.47
CA GLU A 844 30.37 26.48 28.78
C GLU A 844 29.36 25.69 29.60
N MET A 845 28.29 25.19 28.98
CA MET A 845 27.29 24.34 29.63
C MET A 845 27.91 23.03 30.13
N HIS A 846 28.69 22.33 29.29
CA HIS A 846 29.38 21.11 29.70
C HIS A 846 30.40 21.35 30.83
N GLN A 847 31.10 22.48 30.81
CA GLN A 847 31.99 22.87 31.91
C GLN A 847 31.22 23.11 33.21
N ALA A 848 30.06 23.76 33.15
CA ALA A 848 29.20 23.98 34.32
C ALA A 848 28.63 22.66 34.87
N LEU A 849 28.28 21.69 34.01
CA LEU A 849 27.82 20.36 34.43
C LEU A 849 28.93 19.52 35.09
N ALA A 850 30.18 19.73 34.72
CA ALA A 850 31.31 19.03 35.32
C ALA A 850 31.68 19.50 36.74
N GLY A 851 30.96 20.49 37.30
CA GLY A 851 31.26 21.18 38.57
C GLY A 851 31.11 20.35 39.86
N GLY A 852 30.82 19.05 39.79
CA GLY A 852 30.98 18.11 40.93
C GLY A 852 29.94 18.26 42.05
N ALA A 853 28.65 18.07 41.74
CA ALA A 853 27.60 17.88 42.76
C ALA A 853 26.99 16.47 42.67
N ALA A 854 26.43 15.97 43.78
CA ALA A 854 25.72 14.69 43.79
C ALA A 854 24.58 14.70 42.74
N GLY A 855 24.55 13.68 41.88
CA GLY A 855 23.63 13.60 40.72
C GLY A 855 24.21 14.11 39.39
N PHE A 856 25.38 14.78 39.43
CA PHE A 856 26.11 15.28 38.26
C PHE A 856 27.58 14.80 38.24
N GLU A 857 27.91 13.80 39.07
CA GLU A 857 29.23 13.17 38.99
C GLU A 857 29.37 12.42 37.65
N PRO A 858 30.51 12.54 36.95
CA PRO A 858 30.75 11.78 35.73
C PRO A 858 30.63 10.27 36.02
N GLU A 859 29.69 9.60 35.38
CA GLU A 859 29.65 8.14 35.44
C GLU A 859 30.94 7.57 34.85
N ARG A 860 31.54 6.58 35.52
CA ARG A 860 32.73 5.91 34.98
C ARG A 860 32.35 5.21 33.69
N PHE A 861 33.01 5.61 32.61
CA PHE A 861 32.89 4.97 31.30
C PHE A 861 33.19 3.47 31.42
N THR A 862 32.19 2.61 31.21
CA THR A 862 32.35 1.14 31.21
C THR A 862 32.04 0.58 29.82
N LEU A 863 32.73 -0.50 29.44
CA LEU A 863 32.61 -1.16 28.13
C LEU A 863 31.19 -1.67 27.79
N LEU A 864 30.25 -1.66 28.74
CA LEU A 864 28.86 -2.10 28.54
C LEU A 864 28.01 -1.13 27.70
N TRP A 865 28.45 0.11 27.49
CA TRP A 865 27.69 1.16 26.78
C TRP A 865 27.82 1.13 25.24
N GLN A 866 28.52 0.15 24.65
CA GLN A 866 28.67 0.01 23.18
C GLN A 866 27.46 -0.62 22.45
N ARG A 867 26.32 -0.84 23.12
CA ARG A 867 25.17 -1.56 22.54
C ARG A 867 23.81 -0.83 22.60
N SER A 868 23.77 0.47 22.89
CA SER A 868 22.55 1.29 22.78
C SER A 868 22.63 2.23 21.58
#